data_AF-A0A8T8D6Z1-F1
#
_entry.id   AF-A0A8T8D6Z1-F1
#
_cell.length_a   1.000
_cell.length_b   1.000
_cell.length_c   1.000
_cell.angle_alpha   90.00
_cell.angle_beta   90.00
_cell.angle_gamma   90.00
#
_symmetry.space_group_name_H-M   'P 1'
#
loop_
_entity.id
_entity.type
_entity.pdbx_description
1 polymer ?
#
loop_
_entity_poly.entity_id
_entity_poly.type
_entity_poly.pdbx_seq_one_letter_code
_entity_poly.pdbx_strand_id
1 'polypeptide(L)'
;MPGTRSGSSQIMEELTFAVPARNAVEAFARAIERSGYPPERLVPRRAEVVRPGRRLAWWWIRPPLMRVVLAVRPVPPAEGAQPEQDPPARGTPGPVQTPTMARVRHGRLEILPGSPDEPAILVPGPGVRLNVNGTDVDEAVAVTAADRVEAQVASGAGWAAGSATDSITHPDADSVTETVTGAGSNARVGAGAGAGAGSAAAPIEVRLAPDGLQASVRVPLVRLRVLKEAGPTRVLHLETATLQRPPAGLTVEAIMDALAEAGVTEGIDSEAVARVATEGAPLPVTVARGRPPRDGRDGKLVTVVGPLSAERSPRPNRDGRASLSGRPVLSIPEGSLVGYIVPPEPGQPGRGVDGRVLPARDGRPAQVRYGQGVVAVKGPGGRQELRALRQGRPVVQRVGRLAWYVDVVPLLVHDGDLTAATGSVRFDGDVIVTGNVSEGAAVVAGGRIHVYGGVDHGLLEAAGDVTVEGAVIQARVVAGARARLYGRLRGRLEPLQEGARRIQAAMRLVEGAASFQNRDIARFGPGRLVRLLVDMKFRDVQERARSVHRLLAAHRGPLDPPVEALRQPLAELAGTVGDGFDLPGLIAALGEAAAFLQWFETPAPATATVGYVHNGVVEATGAIRVGPAGTYHARLWAGERVSVQGPVVGGTVEAGRAVHVLEAGSTALPATVLAVGEGGIIRAGYAHENVWLRVGERQRRLAEPRADLRVGSGTNRPPGPVKDRPAKAYPDTTMASPVSGHGAAG
;
A
#
# COMPACT_ATOMS: atom_id res chain seq x y z
N MET A 1 7.37 39.90 2.34
CA MET A 1 6.01 40.02 1.76
C MET A 1 5.97 39.37 0.39
N PRO A 2 5.02 38.47 0.15
CA PRO A 2 4.35 38.36 -1.15
C PRO A 2 2.83 38.50 -0.99
N GLY A 3 2.22 39.11 -2.00
CA GLY A 3 0.80 39.44 -2.07
C GLY A 3 -0.13 38.25 -2.31
N THR A 4 -1.40 38.54 -2.08
CA THR A 4 -2.56 37.64 -2.12
C THR A 4 -2.89 37.13 -3.52
N ARG A 5 -3.10 35.82 -3.64
CA ARG A 5 -4.01 35.21 -4.62
C ARG A 5 -5.06 34.38 -3.86
N SER A 6 -6.32 34.70 -4.13
CA SER A 6 -7.53 34.02 -3.71
C SER A 6 -7.59 32.60 -4.33
N GLY A 7 -8.01 31.61 -3.53
CA GLY A 7 -8.31 30.26 -3.99
C GLY A 7 -8.11 29.18 -2.92
N SER A 8 -9.17 28.89 -2.16
CA SER A 8 -9.47 27.61 -1.47
C SER A 8 -8.33 26.58 -1.32
N SER A 9 -7.64 26.58 -0.18
CA SER A 9 -6.93 25.44 0.39
C SER A 9 -6.52 25.78 1.83
N GLN A 10 -6.69 24.87 2.78
CA GLN A 10 -6.17 25.03 4.14
C GLN A 10 -4.66 25.31 4.08
N ILE A 11 -4.24 26.51 4.49
CA ILE A 11 -2.85 26.94 4.38
C ILE A 11 -2.04 26.16 5.42
N MET A 12 -1.32 25.12 4.98
CA MET A 12 -0.19 24.61 5.73
C MET A 12 0.97 25.57 5.54
N GLU A 13 1.50 26.11 6.62
CA GLU A 13 2.71 26.93 6.57
C GLU A 13 3.90 26.00 6.29
N GLU A 14 4.59 26.20 5.16
CA GLU A 14 5.77 25.43 4.78
C GLU A 14 7.04 26.12 5.27
N LEU A 15 7.74 25.47 6.18
CA LEU A 15 9.01 25.93 6.74
C LEU A 15 10.16 25.28 5.98
N THR A 16 11.08 26.09 5.45
CA THR A 16 12.27 25.61 4.75
C THR A 16 13.52 25.87 5.58
N PHE A 17 14.26 24.82 5.89
CA PHE A 17 15.53 24.91 6.61
C PHE A 17 16.70 24.38 5.77
N ALA A 18 17.83 25.05 5.85
CA ALA A 18 19.10 24.52 5.35
C ALA A 18 19.92 24.04 6.55
N VAL A 19 20.13 22.73 6.66
CA VAL A 19 20.83 22.11 7.80
C VAL A 19 21.99 21.22 7.33
N PRO A 20 23.14 21.24 8.01
CA PRO A 20 24.21 20.28 7.76
C PRO A 20 23.80 18.91 8.34
N ALA A 21 23.79 17.87 7.53
CA ALA A 21 23.45 16.51 7.98
C ALA A 21 24.09 15.44 7.09
N ARG A 22 24.36 14.24 7.63
CA ARG A 22 24.94 13.13 6.82
C ARG A 22 23.87 12.40 6.02
N ASN A 23 22.63 12.36 6.49
CA ASN A 23 21.49 11.74 5.81
C ASN A 23 20.20 12.55 6.05
N ALA A 24 19.15 12.26 5.28
CA ALA A 24 17.89 12.99 5.35
C ALA A 24 17.19 12.89 6.70
N VAL A 25 17.33 11.77 7.42
CA VAL A 25 16.70 11.57 8.74
C VAL A 25 17.30 12.50 9.78
N GLU A 26 18.64 12.59 9.83
CA GLU A 26 19.34 13.56 10.69
C GLU A 26 18.99 15.01 10.29
N ALA A 27 18.83 15.28 8.99
CA ALA A 27 18.43 16.60 8.48
C ALA A 27 17.01 16.98 8.96
N PHE A 28 16.06 16.06 8.89
CA PHE A 28 14.70 16.30 9.38
C PHE A 28 14.67 16.50 10.90
N ALA A 29 15.41 15.70 11.67
CA ALA A 29 15.49 15.87 13.13
C ALA A 29 16.03 17.26 13.52
N ARG A 30 17.15 17.69 12.91
CA ARG A 30 17.72 19.03 13.17
C ARG A 30 16.84 20.17 12.65
N ALA A 31 16.10 19.96 11.56
CA ALA A 31 15.15 20.95 11.04
C ALA A 31 13.93 21.08 11.98
N ILE A 32 13.46 19.98 12.57
CA ILE A 32 12.40 19.98 13.58
C ILE A 32 12.87 20.74 14.83
N GLU A 33 14.05 20.44 15.36
CA GLU A 33 14.64 21.17 16.50
C GLU A 33 14.76 22.67 16.24
N ARG A 34 15.15 23.07 15.02
CA ARG A 34 15.28 24.49 14.62
C ARG A 34 13.97 25.19 14.34
N SER A 35 12.90 24.46 14.09
CA SER A 35 11.63 25.07 13.70
C SER A 35 10.94 25.80 14.84
N GLY A 36 11.25 25.46 16.09
CA GLY A 36 10.57 26.01 17.27
C GLY A 36 9.14 25.48 17.48
N TYR A 37 8.64 24.60 16.60
CA TYR A 37 7.34 23.95 16.75
C TYR A 37 7.49 22.57 17.40
N PRO A 38 6.50 22.12 18.20
CA PRO A 38 6.54 20.78 18.78
C PRO A 38 6.56 19.70 17.67
N PRO A 39 7.34 18.63 17.80
CA PRO A 39 7.58 17.64 16.74
C PRO A 39 6.29 17.03 16.19
N GLU A 40 5.28 16.79 17.04
CA GLU A 40 3.97 16.27 16.62
C GLU A 40 3.19 17.16 15.66
N ARG A 41 3.54 18.46 15.57
CA ARG A 41 2.91 19.42 14.64
C ARG A 41 3.63 19.53 13.31
N LEU A 42 4.78 18.87 13.11
CA LEU A 42 5.56 19.00 11.89
C LEU A 42 5.49 17.72 11.07
N VAL A 43 5.24 17.87 9.78
CA VAL A 43 5.24 16.75 8.84
C VAL A 43 6.40 16.92 7.85
N PRO A 44 7.34 15.96 7.78
CA PRO A 44 8.41 15.99 6.80
C PRO A 44 7.84 15.84 5.38
N ARG A 45 8.09 16.83 4.50
CA ARG A 45 7.59 16.82 3.11
C ARG A 45 8.66 16.42 2.12
N ARG A 46 9.84 17.05 2.18
CA ARG A 46 10.92 16.84 1.21
C ARG A 46 12.28 17.18 1.83
N ALA A 47 13.30 16.39 1.51
CA ALA A 47 14.69 16.70 1.82
C ALA A 47 15.57 16.40 0.61
N GLU A 48 16.45 17.33 0.25
CA GLU A 48 17.37 17.18 -0.87
C GLU A 48 18.76 17.75 -0.55
N VAL A 49 19.79 17.11 -1.10
CA VAL A 49 21.19 17.55 -0.93
C VAL A 49 21.44 18.71 -1.89
N VAL A 50 21.77 19.88 -1.34
CA VAL A 50 22.12 21.05 -2.15
C VAL A 50 23.56 20.89 -2.63
N ARG A 51 23.77 20.78 -3.95
CA ARG A 51 25.14 20.68 -4.50
C ARG A 51 25.90 21.97 -4.21
N PRO A 52 27.07 21.92 -3.55
CA PRO A 52 27.85 23.13 -3.28
C PRO A 52 28.37 23.70 -4.60
N GLY A 53 28.09 24.99 -4.83
CA GLY A 53 28.81 25.79 -5.81
C GLY A 53 30.31 25.80 -5.49
N ARG A 54 31.14 25.77 -6.53
CA ARG A 54 32.59 25.49 -6.47
C ARG A 54 33.37 26.29 -5.40
N ARG A 55 34.14 25.52 -4.61
CA ARG A 55 35.44 25.72 -3.91
C ARG A 55 35.69 27.02 -3.13
N LEU A 56 36.00 26.83 -1.84
CA LEU A 56 37.20 27.40 -1.19
C LEU A 56 37.82 26.37 -0.23
N ALA A 57 39.12 26.55 -0.02
CA ALA A 57 40.12 25.59 0.41
C ALA A 57 40.16 25.33 1.93
N TRP A 58 40.45 24.06 2.25
CA TRP A 58 41.29 23.58 3.36
C TRP A 58 40.78 23.73 4.82
N TRP A 59 40.66 22.54 5.44
CA TRP A 59 40.37 22.20 6.85
C TRP A 59 38.92 22.36 7.34
N TRP A 60 38.43 21.25 7.91
CA TRP A 60 37.08 20.92 8.41
C TRP A 60 36.06 20.49 7.32
N ILE A 61 35.82 19.17 7.25
CA ILE A 61 34.73 18.54 6.47
C ILE A 61 33.40 19.11 6.98
N ARG A 62 32.87 20.14 6.31
CA ARG A 62 31.50 20.62 6.60
C ARG A 62 30.51 19.54 6.15
N PRO A 63 29.53 19.14 6.98
CA PRO A 63 28.51 18.19 6.57
C PRO A 63 27.77 18.72 5.33
N PRO A 64 27.33 17.87 4.40
CA PRO A 64 26.60 18.33 3.23
C PRO A 64 25.35 19.10 3.67
N LEU A 65 25.14 20.27 3.07
CA LEU A 65 23.98 21.11 3.37
C LEU A 65 22.76 20.46 2.72
N MET A 66 21.78 20.06 3.53
CA MET A 66 20.50 19.55 3.06
C MET A 66 19.44 20.64 3.21
N ARG A 67 18.66 20.84 2.15
CA ARG A 67 17.44 21.64 2.20
C ARG A 67 16.28 20.75 2.62
N VAL A 68 15.61 21.13 3.68
CA VAL A 68 14.52 20.38 4.30
C VAL A 68 13.27 21.24 4.32
N VAL A 69 12.15 20.69 3.84
CA VAL A 69 10.84 21.33 3.87
C VAL A 69 9.94 20.58 4.84
N LEU A 70 9.43 21.31 5.83
CA LEU A 70 8.49 20.84 6.84
C LEU A 70 7.16 21.55 6.66
N ALA A 71 6.05 20.84 6.84
CA ALA A 71 4.73 21.46 6.89
C ALA A 71 4.22 21.49 8.33
N VAL A 72 3.69 22.63 8.77
CA VAL A 72 3.06 22.77 10.08
C VAL A 72 1.59 22.32 9.98
N ARG A 73 1.20 21.37 10.83
CA ARG A 73 -0.20 20.96 10.98
C ARG A 73 -0.99 22.10 11.63
N PRO A 74 -2.10 22.55 11.02
CA PRO A 74 -2.99 23.50 11.69
C PRO A 74 -3.62 22.83 12.91
N VAL A 75 -3.62 23.55 14.04
CA VAL A 75 -4.37 23.17 15.24
C VAL A 75 -5.80 23.67 15.06
N PRO A 76 -6.85 22.87 15.35
CA PRO A 76 -8.19 23.43 15.46
C PRO A 76 -8.22 24.43 16.63
N PRO A 77 -8.90 25.57 16.53
CA PRO A 77 -8.88 26.56 17.60
C PRO A 77 -9.43 25.96 18.90
N ALA A 78 -8.70 26.12 19.99
CA ALA A 78 -9.23 25.95 21.34
C ALA A 78 -10.02 27.21 21.72
N GLU A 79 -11.13 27.01 22.43
CA GLU A 79 -12.01 28.07 22.92
C GLU A 79 -11.29 29.07 23.83
N GLY A 80 -11.61 30.36 23.65
CA GLY A 80 -11.45 31.41 24.66
C GLY A 80 -10.19 32.26 24.60
N ALA A 81 -10.25 33.39 23.88
CA ALA A 81 -9.83 34.73 24.33
C ALA A 81 -9.93 35.74 23.18
N GLN A 82 -10.62 36.86 23.43
CA GLN A 82 -10.84 37.98 22.51
C GLN A 82 -9.53 38.71 22.15
N PRO A 83 -9.48 39.39 21.00
CA PRO A 83 -8.72 40.62 20.88
C PRO A 83 -9.60 41.82 20.53
N GLU A 84 -9.23 42.90 21.22
CA GLU A 84 -9.62 44.28 21.13
C GLU A 84 -9.09 44.93 19.82
N GLN A 85 -9.96 45.75 19.22
CA GLN A 85 -9.84 46.93 18.31
C GLN A 85 -8.41 47.32 17.84
N ASP A 86 -8.11 47.74 16.60
CA ASP A 86 -8.76 48.62 15.61
C ASP A 86 -7.85 48.63 14.33
N PRO A 87 -8.09 49.36 13.21
CA PRO A 87 -9.32 49.80 12.53
C PRO A 87 -9.32 49.38 11.02
N PRO A 88 -10.42 49.50 10.25
CA PRO A 88 -10.34 49.51 8.80
C PRO A 88 -10.64 50.89 8.19
N ALA A 89 -9.75 51.29 7.28
CA ALA A 89 -9.90 52.43 6.39
C ALA A 89 -11.07 52.23 5.43
N ARG A 90 -11.86 53.30 5.28
CA ARG A 90 -13.02 53.44 4.40
C ARG A 90 -12.58 53.64 2.95
N GLY A 91 -13.25 52.94 2.03
CA GLY A 91 -13.26 53.19 0.59
C GLY A 91 -14.66 52.93 0.03
N THR A 92 -15.49 53.96 0.11
CA THR A 92 -16.71 54.29 -0.68
C THR A 92 -17.49 53.19 -1.43
N PRO A 93 -18.79 53.04 -1.11
CA PRO A 93 -19.84 52.83 -2.11
C PRO A 93 -20.39 54.18 -2.61
N GLY A 94 -20.58 54.28 -3.93
CA GLY A 94 -21.40 55.31 -4.57
C GLY A 94 -22.90 55.13 -4.26
N PRO A 95 -23.75 56.08 -4.68
CA PRO A 95 -24.80 56.66 -3.85
C PRO A 95 -26.12 55.87 -3.91
N VAL A 96 -26.81 55.80 -2.77
CA VAL A 96 -28.26 55.54 -2.74
C VAL A 96 -28.91 56.63 -1.90
N GLN A 97 -29.91 57.25 -2.52
CA GLN A 97 -30.57 58.50 -2.16
C GLN A 97 -31.44 58.34 -0.89
N THR A 98 -31.47 59.37 -0.06
CA THR A 98 -32.63 59.75 0.78
C THR A 98 -32.79 61.27 0.63
N PRO A 99 -34.02 61.80 0.50
CA PRO A 99 -34.74 62.20 1.72
C PRO A 99 -36.28 62.10 1.67
N THR A 100 -36.89 61.90 2.83
CA THR A 100 -38.22 62.44 3.17
C THR A 100 -37.97 63.51 4.24
N MET A 101 -38.31 64.78 3.98
CA MET A 101 -38.09 65.90 4.89
C MET A 101 -39.39 66.22 5.63
N ALA A 102 -39.39 66.38 6.95
CA ALA A 102 -40.48 67.03 7.67
C ALA A 102 -39.98 68.34 8.29
N ARG A 103 -40.79 69.40 8.25
CA ARG A 103 -40.44 70.73 8.78
C ARG A 103 -41.59 71.29 9.63
N VAL A 104 -41.26 71.95 10.74
CA VAL A 104 -42.23 72.63 11.60
C VAL A 104 -42.22 74.13 11.34
N ARG A 105 -43.38 74.73 11.07
CA ARG A 105 -43.53 76.19 10.94
C ARG A 105 -44.81 76.66 11.64
N HIS A 106 -44.69 77.64 12.54
CA HIS A 106 -45.80 78.20 13.35
C HIS A 106 -46.64 77.17 14.14
N GLY A 107 -46.01 76.13 14.70
CA GLY A 107 -46.71 75.11 15.48
C GLY A 107 -47.45 74.05 14.67
N ARG A 108 -47.21 73.95 13.36
CA ARG A 108 -47.74 72.91 12.45
C ARG A 108 -46.62 72.05 11.86
N LEU A 109 -46.87 70.74 11.72
CA LEU A 109 -45.95 69.75 11.16
C LEU A 109 -46.28 69.54 9.67
N GLU A 110 -45.40 69.94 8.77
CA GLU A 110 -45.54 69.69 7.32
C GLU A 110 -44.57 68.58 6.90
N ILE A 111 -45.09 67.52 6.26
CA ILE A 111 -44.31 66.40 5.73
C ILE A 111 -44.10 66.63 4.22
N LEU A 112 -42.86 66.63 3.74
CA LEU A 112 -42.51 66.67 2.32
C LEU A 112 -42.05 65.28 1.85
N PRO A 113 -42.70 64.69 0.83
CA PRO A 113 -42.50 63.30 0.45
C PRO A 113 -41.17 63.06 -0.27
N GLY A 114 -40.63 61.85 -0.11
CA GLY A 114 -39.61 61.30 -1.02
C GLY A 114 -40.18 60.79 -2.35
N SER A 115 -41.50 60.52 -2.43
CA SER A 115 -42.24 60.17 -3.65
C SER A 115 -43.76 60.33 -3.44
N PRO A 116 -44.56 60.78 -4.44
CA PRO A 116 -45.98 61.11 -4.26
C PRO A 116 -46.93 59.91 -4.00
N ASP A 117 -46.52 58.67 -4.24
CA ASP A 117 -47.43 57.49 -4.24
C ASP A 117 -47.20 56.45 -3.12
N GLU A 118 -46.38 56.74 -2.10
CA GLU A 118 -46.11 55.77 -1.01
C GLU A 118 -46.77 56.20 0.31
N PRO A 119 -47.80 55.49 0.80
CA PRO A 119 -48.51 55.86 2.03
C PRO A 119 -47.65 55.56 3.27
N ALA A 120 -47.55 56.52 4.19
CA ALA A 120 -46.89 56.37 5.47
C ALA A 120 -47.93 56.09 6.56
N ILE A 121 -47.69 55.10 7.42
CA ILE A 121 -48.61 54.78 8.53
C ILE A 121 -48.21 55.61 9.75
N LEU A 122 -49.13 56.45 10.23
CA LEU A 122 -49.00 57.23 11.45
C LEU A 122 -49.75 56.53 12.58
N VAL A 123 -49.09 56.32 13.72
CA VAL A 123 -49.72 55.74 14.92
C VAL A 123 -49.68 56.78 16.04
N PRO A 124 -50.83 57.26 16.55
CA PRO A 124 -50.85 58.20 17.66
C PRO A 124 -50.32 57.54 18.93
N GLY A 125 -49.38 58.21 19.61
CA GLY A 125 -48.89 57.79 20.92
C GLY A 125 -49.87 58.16 22.04
N PRO A 126 -49.71 57.60 23.25
CA PRO A 126 -50.59 57.89 24.38
C PRO A 126 -50.65 59.41 24.68
N GLY A 127 -51.86 59.98 24.68
CA GLY A 127 -52.10 61.40 24.99
C GLY A 127 -51.99 62.38 23.81
N VAL A 128 -51.84 61.88 22.58
CA VAL A 128 -51.84 62.67 21.34
C VAL A 128 -53.05 62.30 20.49
N ARG A 129 -53.87 63.29 20.09
CA ARG A 129 -54.90 63.10 19.06
C ARG A 129 -54.39 63.59 17.73
N LEU A 130 -54.55 62.78 16.69
CA LEU A 130 -54.23 63.14 15.31
C LEU A 130 -55.54 63.48 14.60
N ASN A 131 -55.57 64.59 13.87
CA ASN A 131 -56.66 64.97 12.99
C ASN A 131 -56.14 64.92 11.55
N VAL A 132 -56.70 64.03 10.73
CA VAL A 132 -56.33 63.86 9.32
C VAL A 132 -57.51 64.33 8.45
N ASN A 133 -57.26 65.34 7.61
CA ASN A 133 -58.25 65.98 6.72
C ASN A 133 -59.55 66.43 7.42
N GLY A 134 -59.49 66.82 8.70
CA GLY A 134 -60.64 67.26 9.49
C GLY A 134 -61.24 66.19 10.40
N THR A 135 -60.71 64.96 10.41
CA THR A 135 -61.24 63.83 11.21
C THR A 135 -60.24 63.36 12.26
N ASP A 136 -60.66 63.25 13.52
CA ASP A 136 -59.81 62.74 14.60
C ASP A 136 -59.62 61.21 14.51
N VAL A 137 -58.38 60.74 14.70
CA VAL A 137 -57.96 59.35 14.58
C VAL A 137 -57.11 58.94 15.78
N ASP A 138 -57.53 57.87 16.45
CA ASP A 138 -56.92 57.35 17.68
C ASP A 138 -56.17 56.02 17.46
N GLU A 139 -56.09 55.53 16.22
CA GLU A 139 -55.40 54.30 15.80
C GLU A 139 -54.45 54.55 14.61
N ALA A 140 -53.71 53.51 14.20
CA ALA A 140 -52.77 53.58 13.08
C ALA A 140 -53.49 53.92 11.76
N VAL A 141 -53.16 55.05 11.13
CA VAL A 141 -53.78 55.52 9.88
C VAL A 141 -52.73 55.74 8.79
N ALA A 142 -53.02 55.28 7.56
CA ALA A 142 -52.17 55.51 6.40
C ALA A 142 -52.44 56.91 5.82
N VAL A 143 -51.39 57.72 5.64
CA VAL A 143 -51.46 59.07 5.06
C VAL A 143 -50.51 59.22 3.89
N THR A 144 -50.90 60.03 2.91
CA THR A 144 -50.15 60.37 1.71
C THR A 144 -49.72 61.84 1.72
N ALA A 145 -48.92 62.26 0.74
CA ALA A 145 -48.45 63.64 0.62
C ALA A 145 -49.57 64.68 0.39
N ALA A 146 -50.78 64.23 0.01
CA ALA A 146 -51.93 65.10 -0.21
C ALA A 146 -52.78 65.31 1.06
N ASP A 147 -52.53 64.54 2.12
CA ASP A 147 -53.35 64.56 3.33
C ASP A 147 -52.84 65.63 4.32
N ARG A 148 -53.78 66.44 4.83
CA ARG A 148 -53.51 67.46 5.83
C ARG A 148 -53.64 66.87 7.23
N VAL A 149 -52.53 66.80 7.98
CA VAL A 149 -52.48 66.22 9.33
C VAL A 149 -52.21 67.30 10.39
N GLU A 150 -53.07 67.39 11.40
CA GLU A 150 -52.92 68.27 12.56
C GLU A 150 -52.84 67.42 13.85
N ALA A 151 -52.00 67.76 14.82
CA ALA A 151 -51.84 66.98 16.05
C ALA A 151 -52.06 67.87 17.29
N GLN A 152 -52.88 67.41 18.24
CA GLN A 152 -53.11 68.07 19.53
C GLN A 152 -52.68 67.18 20.70
N VAL A 153 -51.97 67.79 21.66
CA VAL A 153 -51.52 67.11 22.90
C VAL A 153 -52.40 67.59 24.05
N ALA A 154 -53.03 66.65 24.77
CA ALA A 154 -53.89 66.99 25.90
C ALA A 154 -53.06 67.42 27.13
N SER A 155 -53.29 68.62 27.66
CA SER A 155 -52.64 69.11 28.89
C SER A 155 -53.43 68.68 30.15
N GLY A 156 -52.94 67.64 30.83
CA GLY A 156 -53.03 67.32 32.28
C GLY A 156 -54.38 67.37 33.04
N ALA A 157 -54.83 66.20 33.56
CA ALA A 157 -55.17 65.93 34.99
C ALA A 157 -55.99 64.62 35.19
N GLY A 158 -55.53 63.77 36.14
CA GLY A 158 -56.28 62.65 36.78
C GLY A 158 -56.33 61.34 35.97
N TRP A 159 -56.17 60.13 36.52
CA TRP A 159 -56.63 59.59 37.81
C TRP A 159 -55.64 58.54 38.38
N ALA A 160 -55.73 58.37 39.70
CA ALA A 160 -54.94 57.51 40.55
C ALA A 160 -55.72 56.27 41.03
N ALA A 161 -54.96 55.37 41.69
CA ALA A 161 -55.33 54.47 42.78
C ALA A 161 -55.81 53.05 42.43
N GLY A 162 -55.27 52.07 43.18
CA GLY A 162 -55.88 50.75 43.32
C GLY A 162 -54.90 49.63 43.64
N SER A 163 -54.43 49.57 44.89
CA SER A 163 -53.73 48.44 45.49
C SER A 163 -54.58 47.16 45.50
N ALA A 164 -53.95 45.99 45.33
CA ALA A 164 -54.28 44.79 46.13
C ALA A 164 -53.16 43.75 45.99
N THR A 165 -52.54 43.44 47.12
CA THR A 165 -51.86 42.19 47.43
C THR A 165 -52.83 41.02 47.35
N ASP A 166 -52.41 39.85 46.86
CA ASP A 166 -52.60 38.63 47.64
C ASP A 166 -51.69 37.48 47.17
N SER A 167 -51.40 36.65 48.16
CA SER A 167 -50.45 35.55 48.19
C SER A 167 -51.16 34.20 47.98
N ILE A 168 -50.38 33.10 48.02
CA ILE A 168 -50.82 31.71 48.34
C ILE A 168 -51.47 30.97 47.15
N THR A 169 -51.22 29.70 46.79
CA THR A 169 -50.29 28.60 47.13
C THR A 169 -50.54 27.51 46.06
N HIS A 170 -49.59 26.58 45.90
CA HIS A 170 -49.83 25.24 45.36
C HIS A 170 -50.99 24.50 46.07
N PRO A 171 -51.62 23.54 45.40
CA PRO A 171 -51.48 22.17 45.90
C PRO A 171 -51.17 21.12 44.83
N ASP A 172 -50.49 20.09 45.29
CA ASP A 172 -50.32 18.77 44.67
C ASP A 172 -51.66 18.03 44.53
N ALA A 173 -51.73 17.10 43.56
CA ALA A 173 -51.98 15.67 43.82
C ALA A 173 -52.46 14.92 42.55
N ASP A 174 -51.78 13.80 42.29
CA ASP A 174 -52.31 12.48 41.96
C ASP A 174 -53.06 12.20 40.64
N SER A 175 -52.31 11.49 39.78
CA SER A 175 -52.62 10.18 39.19
C SER A 175 -54.05 9.87 38.73
N VAL A 176 -54.21 9.60 37.43
CA VAL A 176 -55.03 8.48 36.94
C VAL A 176 -54.38 7.90 35.67
N THR A 177 -54.08 6.61 35.73
CA THR A 177 -53.81 5.70 34.61
C THR A 177 -55.10 5.35 33.87
N GLU A 178 -55.11 5.30 32.54
CA GLU A 178 -55.73 4.18 31.81
C GLU A 178 -55.38 4.15 30.30
N THR A 179 -55.57 2.96 29.75
CA THR A 179 -54.92 2.34 28.60
C THR A 179 -55.81 2.24 27.35
N VAL A 180 -55.16 2.33 26.18
CA VAL A 180 -55.34 1.54 24.93
C VAL A 180 -56.68 1.54 24.19
N THR A 181 -56.62 1.93 22.92
CA THR A 181 -57.15 1.31 21.67
C THR A 181 -57.28 2.43 20.63
N GLY A 182 -57.10 2.31 19.31
CA GLY A 182 -56.88 1.22 18.38
C GLY A 182 -56.73 1.85 16.98
N ALA A 183 -56.18 1.08 16.04
CA ALA A 183 -55.81 1.47 14.67
C ALA A 183 -56.98 1.89 13.76
N GLY A 184 -56.67 2.64 12.69
CA GLY A 184 -57.58 2.81 11.55
C GLY A 184 -57.12 3.84 10.52
N SER A 185 -56.58 3.35 9.41
CA SER A 185 -56.19 4.08 8.20
C SER A 185 -57.38 4.65 7.41
N ASN A 186 -57.24 5.83 6.78
CA ASN A 186 -57.27 5.98 5.31
C ASN A 186 -57.39 7.43 4.80
N ALA A 187 -56.76 7.62 3.64
CA ALA A 187 -57.18 8.40 2.48
C ALA A 187 -57.10 9.95 2.48
N ARG A 188 -56.28 10.40 1.53
CA ARG A 188 -56.32 11.69 0.82
C ARG A 188 -57.71 11.99 0.26
N VAL A 189 -58.11 13.27 0.24
CA VAL A 189 -58.47 14.11 -0.94
C VAL A 189 -58.89 15.51 -0.47
N GLY A 190 -58.43 16.55 -1.19
CA GLY A 190 -59.30 17.68 -1.57
C GLY A 190 -59.29 18.96 -0.71
N ALA A 191 -58.44 19.91 -1.13
CA ALA A 191 -58.67 21.35 -1.31
C ALA A 191 -59.72 22.11 -0.45
N GLY A 192 -59.31 23.27 0.08
CA GLY A 192 -60.24 24.34 0.43
C GLY A 192 -59.64 25.37 1.39
N ALA A 193 -59.27 26.53 0.85
CA ALA A 193 -58.69 27.65 1.58
C ALA A 193 -59.63 28.21 2.67
N GLY A 194 -59.06 28.46 3.85
CA GLY A 194 -59.65 29.26 4.91
C GLY A 194 -58.53 30.03 5.59
N ALA A 195 -58.38 31.30 5.22
CA ALA A 195 -57.43 32.22 5.80
C ALA A 195 -57.77 32.46 7.28
N GLY A 196 -56.92 31.95 8.16
CA GLY A 196 -56.88 32.27 9.58
C GLY A 196 -55.49 32.80 9.91
N ALA A 197 -55.45 33.98 10.54
CA ALA A 197 -54.26 34.76 10.85
C ALA A 197 -53.07 33.90 11.32
N GLY A 198 -51.96 33.99 10.58
CA GLY A 198 -50.71 33.32 10.87
C GLY A 198 -50.10 33.83 12.17
N SER A 199 -50.16 32.98 13.21
CA SER A 199 -49.19 33.00 14.30
C SER A 199 -47.80 32.69 13.71
N ALA A 200 -46.88 33.64 13.78
CA ALA A 200 -45.52 33.49 13.30
C ALA A 200 -44.70 32.58 14.24
N ALA A 201 -44.71 31.27 13.99
CA ALA A 201 -43.79 30.29 14.57
C ALA A 201 -43.08 29.56 13.42
N ALA A 202 -41.76 29.30 13.37
CA ALA A 202 -40.63 29.63 14.24
C ALA A 202 -39.37 29.78 13.34
N PRO A 203 -38.39 30.62 13.67
CA PRO A 203 -37.18 30.82 12.85
C PRO A 203 -36.05 29.86 13.25
N ILE A 204 -36.35 28.59 13.52
CA ILE A 204 -35.35 27.61 13.97
C ILE A 204 -35.07 26.63 12.82
N GLU A 205 -33.94 26.80 12.13
CA GLU A 205 -33.48 25.85 11.10
C GLU A 205 -32.63 24.76 11.75
N VAL A 206 -33.13 23.53 11.81
CA VAL A 206 -32.34 22.35 12.20
C VAL A 206 -31.78 21.66 10.97
N ARG A 207 -30.47 21.37 10.98
CA ARG A 207 -29.80 20.61 9.92
C ARG A 207 -29.06 19.42 10.51
N LEU A 208 -29.44 18.24 10.05
CA LEU A 208 -28.73 17.00 10.28
C LEU A 208 -27.57 16.85 9.28
N ALA A 209 -26.40 16.47 9.78
CA ALA A 209 -25.29 16.10 8.92
C ALA A 209 -25.61 14.81 8.16
N PRO A 210 -25.16 14.65 6.89
CA PRO A 210 -25.44 13.45 6.09
C PRO A 210 -24.92 12.13 6.69
N ASP A 211 -23.92 12.21 7.57
CA ASP A 211 -23.37 11.07 8.30
C ASP A 211 -24.22 10.67 9.52
N GLY A 212 -25.26 11.44 9.85
CA GLY A 212 -26.13 11.23 11.00
C GLY A 212 -25.42 11.43 12.35
N LEU A 213 -24.22 11.99 12.37
CA LEU A 213 -23.40 12.13 13.59
C LEU A 213 -23.51 13.51 14.23
N GLN A 214 -24.09 14.49 13.56
CA GLN A 214 -24.21 15.85 14.08
C GLN A 214 -25.56 16.46 13.72
N ALA A 215 -26.12 17.23 14.64
CA ALA A 215 -27.21 18.15 14.37
C ALA A 215 -26.75 19.56 14.68
N SER A 216 -27.09 20.49 13.78
CA SER A 216 -26.81 21.91 13.93
C SER A 216 -28.09 22.72 13.86
N VAL A 217 -28.16 23.77 14.67
CA VAL A 217 -29.29 24.68 14.73
C VAL A 217 -28.83 26.07 14.29
N ARG A 218 -29.65 26.73 13.48
CA ARG A 218 -29.47 28.11 13.06
C ARG A 218 -30.73 28.89 13.42
N VAL A 219 -30.55 29.99 14.14
CA VAL A 219 -31.60 30.93 14.54
C VAL A 219 -31.18 32.34 14.12
N PRO A 220 -31.72 32.90 13.03
CA PRO A 220 -31.37 34.23 12.55
C PRO A 220 -31.80 35.31 13.55
N LEU A 221 -30.95 36.34 13.69
CA LEU A 221 -31.24 37.49 14.55
C LEU A 221 -32.19 38.48 13.86
N VAL A 222 -33.10 39.03 14.65
CA VAL A 222 -34.02 40.10 14.21
C VAL A 222 -33.32 41.45 14.37
N ARG A 223 -33.41 42.30 13.34
CA ARG A 223 -32.89 43.68 13.37
C ARG A 223 -33.98 44.62 13.85
N LEU A 224 -33.73 45.30 14.96
CA LEU A 224 -34.60 46.31 15.54
C LEU A 224 -33.95 47.68 15.35
N ARG A 225 -34.70 48.66 14.85
CA ARG A 225 -34.28 50.07 14.89
C ARG A 225 -34.81 50.68 16.18
N VAL A 226 -33.90 51.10 17.04
CA VAL A 226 -34.23 51.80 18.28
C VAL A 226 -33.76 53.24 18.19
N LEU A 227 -34.54 54.14 18.78
CA LEU A 227 -34.12 55.52 18.94
C LEU A 227 -33.04 55.58 20.03
N LYS A 228 -31.94 56.26 19.74
CA LYS A 228 -30.94 56.56 20.76
C LYS A 228 -31.53 57.54 21.75
N GLU A 229 -31.31 57.28 23.02
CA GLU A 229 -31.72 58.17 24.09
C GLU A 229 -30.96 59.50 23.96
N ALA A 230 -31.70 60.59 23.84
CA ALA A 230 -31.16 61.94 23.78
C ALA A 230 -31.65 62.69 25.01
N GLY A 231 -30.70 63.31 25.74
CA GLY A 231 -31.04 64.16 26.90
C GLY A 231 -31.92 65.34 26.49
N PRO A 232 -32.53 66.05 27.45
CA PRO A 232 -33.45 67.14 27.17
C PRO A 232 -32.73 68.28 26.42
N THR A 233 -33.14 68.56 25.18
CA THR A 233 -32.61 69.66 24.38
C THR A 233 -33.76 70.46 23.74
N ARG A 234 -33.47 71.69 23.32
CA ARG A 234 -34.45 72.54 22.60
C ARG A 234 -34.66 72.13 21.14
N VAL A 235 -33.77 71.29 20.58
CA VAL A 235 -33.84 70.77 19.20
C VAL A 235 -33.42 69.30 19.22
N LEU A 236 -34.40 68.41 19.17
CA LEU A 236 -34.19 66.97 19.25
C LEU A 236 -33.75 66.42 17.89
N HIS A 237 -32.49 65.99 17.77
CA HIS A 237 -32.00 65.24 16.61
C HIS A 237 -32.24 63.74 16.85
N LEU A 238 -33.22 63.17 16.14
CA LEU A 238 -33.55 61.74 16.24
C LEU A 238 -32.48 60.90 15.55
N GLU A 239 -31.62 60.25 16.33
CA GLU A 239 -30.70 59.23 15.84
C GLU A 239 -31.26 57.84 16.12
N THR A 240 -31.26 56.97 15.11
CA THR A 240 -31.60 55.55 15.30
C THR A 240 -30.35 54.70 15.37
N ALA A 241 -30.30 53.75 16.30
CA ALA A 241 -29.34 52.65 16.29
C ALA A 241 -30.02 51.36 15.82
N THR A 242 -29.28 50.47 15.16
CA THR A 242 -29.77 49.12 14.83
C THR A 242 -29.25 48.13 15.86
N LEU A 243 -30.15 47.48 16.59
CA LEU A 243 -29.86 46.37 17.50
C LEU A 243 -30.19 45.03 16.84
N GLN A 244 -29.40 44.01 17.14
CA GLN A 244 -29.70 42.63 16.76
C GLN A 244 -30.09 41.86 18.02
N ARG A 245 -31.23 41.15 17.98
CA ARG A 245 -31.69 40.32 19.09
C ARG A 245 -32.25 38.98 18.58
N PRO A 246 -32.28 37.94 19.42
CA PRO A 246 -33.01 36.72 19.11
C PRO A 246 -34.50 37.01 18.87
N PRO A 247 -35.17 36.20 18.05
CA PRO A 247 -36.60 36.32 17.81
C PRO A 247 -37.41 36.12 19.10
N ALA A 248 -38.52 36.84 19.22
CA ALA A 248 -39.41 36.74 20.38
C ALA A 248 -40.00 35.31 20.46
N GLY A 249 -40.03 34.74 21.67
CA GLY A 249 -40.50 33.36 21.89
C GLY A 249 -39.44 32.27 21.67
N LEU A 250 -38.18 32.62 21.42
CA LEU A 250 -37.08 31.65 21.41
C LEU A 250 -36.80 31.18 22.85
N THR A 251 -37.26 29.98 23.19
CA THR A 251 -36.97 29.31 24.46
C THR A 251 -36.16 28.04 24.24
N VAL A 252 -35.61 27.50 25.33
CA VAL A 252 -34.92 26.19 25.28
C VAL A 252 -35.90 25.09 24.85
N GLU A 253 -37.15 25.13 25.33
CA GLU A 253 -38.17 24.17 24.92
C GLU A 253 -38.45 24.24 23.42
N ALA A 254 -38.58 25.44 22.85
CA ALA A 254 -38.82 25.61 21.42
C ALA A 254 -37.69 25.03 20.53
N ILE A 255 -36.42 25.10 20.99
CA ILE A 255 -35.29 24.49 20.28
C ILE A 255 -35.28 22.97 20.45
N MET A 256 -35.63 22.47 21.65
CA MET A 256 -35.71 21.04 21.92
C MET A 256 -36.84 20.37 21.12
N ASP A 257 -37.99 21.03 21.00
CA ASP A 257 -39.11 20.56 20.17
C ASP A 257 -38.73 20.52 18.70
N ALA A 258 -38.05 21.57 18.19
CA ALA A 258 -37.55 21.59 16.81
C ALA A 258 -36.50 20.51 16.55
N LEU A 259 -35.63 20.20 17.53
CA LEU A 259 -34.68 19.09 17.44
C LEU A 259 -35.39 17.73 17.41
N ALA A 260 -36.43 17.55 18.23
CA ALA A 260 -37.23 16.33 18.27
C ALA A 260 -38.03 16.12 16.97
N GLU A 261 -38.65 17.16 16.43
CA GLU A 261 -39.33 17.14 15.12
C GLU A 261 -38.37 16.81 13.97
N ALA A 262 -37.14 17.31 14.04
CA ALA A 262 -36.08 16.96 13.10
C ALA A 262 -35.52 15.54 13.31
N GLY A 263 -35.98 14.81 14.33
CA GLY A 263 -35.60 13.43 14.62
C GLY A 263 -34.33 13.28 15.47
N VAL A 264 -33.81 14.35 16.07
CA VAL A 264 -32.66 14.32 16.99
C VAL A 264 -33.12 13.86 18.36
N THR A 265 -32.69 12.67 18.77
CA THR A 265 -33.12 12.04 20.03
C THR A 265 -31.97 11.85 21.01
N GLU A 266 -30.72 11.83 20.54
CA GLU A 266 -29.55 11.53 21.37
C GLU A 266 -28.37 12.47 21.15
N GLY A 267 -27.56 12.63 22.21
CA GLY A 267 -26.31 13.38 22.16
C GLY A 267 -26.49 14.89 22.12
N ILE A 268 -27.64 15.40 22.59
CA ILE A 268 -27.94 16.83 22.68
C ILE A 268 -27.05 17.48 23.74
N ASP A 269 -26.40 18.58 23.36
CA ASP A 269 -25.58 19.42 24.22
C ASP A 269 -26.44 20.54 24.80
N SER A 270 -26.85 20.37 26.07
CA SER A 270 -27.74 21.29 26.77
C SER A 270 -27.15 22.70 26.92
N GLU A 271 -25.83 22.82 27.06
CA GLU A 271 -25.17 24.13 27.16
C GLU A 271 -25.17 24.86 25.82
N ALA A 272 -24.90 24.13 24.73
CA ALA A 272 -24.99 24.70 23.39
C ALA A 272 -26.41 25.16 23.07
N VAL A 273 -27.44 24.40 23.44
CA VAL A 273 -28.85 24.79 23.25
C VAL A 273 -29.21 26.03 24.07
N ALA A 274 -28.81 26.09 25.35
CA ALA A 274 -29.07 27.24 26.22
C ALA A 274 -28.41 28.53 25.70
N ARG A 275 -27.19 28.42 25.15
CA ARG A 275 -26.50 29.54 24.51
C ARG A 275 -27.25 30.02 23.26
N VAL A 276 -27.69 29.10 22.41
CA VAL A 276 -28.48 29.45 21.21
C VAL A 276 -29.82 30.10 21.58
N ALA A 277 -30.48 29.66 22.66
CA ALA A 277 -31.72 30.27 23.15
C ALA A 277 -31.51 31.71 23.65
N THR A 278 -30.36 31.99 24.27
CA THR A 278 -30.06 33.30 24.87
C THR A 278 -29.55 34.32 23.86
N GLU A 279 -28.64 33.89 22.98
CA GLU A 279 -27.87 34.79 22.10
C GLU A 279 -28.35 34.74 20.64
N GLY A 280 -29.15 33.73 20.27
CA GLY A 280 -29.44 33.39 18.88
C GLY A 280 -28.24 32.75 18.17
N ALA A 281 -28.44 32.27 16.94
CA ALA A 281 -27.40 31.58 16.18
C ALA A 281 -27.50 31.92 14.69
N PRO A 282 -26.97 33.08 14.24
CA PRO A 282 -27.08 33.50 12.84
C PRO A 282 -26.37 32.54 11.87
N LEU A 283 -25.38 31.79 12.38
CA LEU A 283 -24.69 30.68 11.72
C LEU A 283 -25.07 29.34 12.37
N PRO A 284 -25.04 28.22 11.63
CA PRO A 284 -25.32 26.90 12.20
C PRO A 284 -24.35 26.55 13.33
N VAL A 285 -24.89 26.25 14.52
CA VAL A 285 -24.14 25.79 15.69
C VAL A 285 -24.48 24.33 15.95
N THR A 286 -23.46 23.48 16.12
CA THR A 286 -23.68 22.07 16.49
C THR A 286 -24.26 21.99 17.90
N VAL A 287 -25.44 21.40 18.03
CA VAL A 287 -26.16 21.24 19.30
C VAL A 287 -26.43 19.78 19.65
N ALA A 288 -26.11 18.82 18.76
CA ALA A 288 -26.09 17.40 19.10
C ALA A 288 -24.95 16.66 18.39
N ARG A 289 -24.37 15.66 19.08
CA ARG A 289 -23.29 14.80 18.56
C ARG A 289 -23.55 13.34 18.88
N GLY A 290 -23.58 12.52 17.83
CA GLY A 290 -23.67 11.06 17.91
C GLY A 290 -22.33 10.41 18.23
N ARG A 291 -22.35 9.11 18.49
CA ARG A 291 -21.16 8.27 18.70
C ARG A 291 -20.74 7.63 17.37
N PRO A 292 -19.55 7.95 16.81
CA PRO A 292 -19.12 7.35 15.55
C PRO A 292 -18.86 5.85 15.68
N PRO A 293 -19.20 5.03 14.66
CA PRO A 293 -18.84 3.62 14.63
C PRO A 293 -17.31 3.47 14.57
N ARG A 294 -16.79 2.41 15.20
CA ARG A 294 -15.37 2.05 15.13
C ARG A 294 -15.22 0.67 14.52
N ASP A 295 -14.66 0.63 13.32
CA ASP A 295 -14.35 -0.65 12.67
C ASP A 295 -13.35 -1.45 13.51
N GLY A 296 -13.59 -2.76 13.57
CA GLY A 296 -12.72 -3.73 14.19
C GLY A 296 -11.41 -3.88 13.42
N ARG A 297 -10.35 -4.27 14.12
CA ARG A 297 -9.03 -4.48 13.53
C ARG A 297 -8.91 -5.89 13.00
N ASP A 298 -8.47 -6.02 11.75
CA ASP A 298 -8.14 -7.33 11.16
C ASP A 298 -7.09 -8.07 11.98
N GLY A 299 -7.26 -9.38 12.09
CA GLY A 299 -6.25 -10.27 12.65
C GLY A 299 -4.96 -10.21 11.84
N LYS A 300 -3.83 -10.42 12.50
CA LYS A 300 -2.52 -10.37 11.85
C LYS A 300 -1.57 -11.43 12.38
N LEU A 301 -0.70 -11.92 11.49
CA LEU A 301 0.46 -12.69 11.90
C LEU A 301 1.57 -11.73 12.34
N VAL A 302 2.08 -11.92 13.56
CA VAL A 302 3.28 -11.22 14.06
C VAL A 302 4.44 -12.21 14.05
N THR A 303 5.47 -11.91 13.26
CA THR A 303 6.69 -12.73 13.17
C THR A 303 7.70 -12.31 14.24
N VAL A 304 8.29 -13.28 14.92
CA VAL A 304 9.31 -13.04 15.96
C VAL A 304 10.72 -13.12 15.35
N VAL A 305 10.88 -13.94 14.31
CA VAL A 305 12.09 -13.97 13.49
C VAL A 305 12.16 -12.66 12.68
N GLY A 306 13.23 -11.88 12.90
CA GLY A 306 13.40 -10.54 12.32
C GLY A 306 13.32 -10.51 10.78
N PRO A 307 13.22 -9.31 10.17
CA PRO A 307 13.08 -9.21 8.72
C PRO A 307 14.23 -9.96 8.03
N LEU A 308 13.87 -10.95 7.20
CA LEU A 308 14.75 -11.79 6.37
C LEU A 308 15.43 -10.98 5.24
N SER A 309 15.79 -9.72 5.50
CA SER A 309 16.17 -8.74 4.50
C SER A 309 17.41 -7.97 4.95
N ALA A 310 18.51 -8.68 5.13
CA ALA A 310 19.85 -8.16 4.90
C ALA A 310 20.82 -9.34 4.84
N GLU A 311 21.06 -9.85 3.64
CA GLU A 311 22.31 -10.55 3.33
C GLU A 311 23.46 -9.57 3.63
N ARG A 312 23.94 -9.54 4.88
CA ARG A 312 25.18 -8.85 5.20
C ARG A 312 26.30 -9.72 4.65
N SER A 313 26.94 -9.23 3.59
CA SER A 313 28.14 -9.85 3.04
C SER A 313 29.21 -10.02 4.12
N PRO A 314 30.00 -11.10 4.07
CA PRO A 314 30.99 -11.38 5.11
C PRO A 314 32.10 -10.34 5.20
N ARG A 315 32.62 -10.13 6.42
CA ARG A 315 33.90 -9.43 6.64
C ARG A 315 34.99 -10.45 6.95
N PRO A 316 36.16 -10.40 6.29
CA PRO A 316 37.30 -11.24 6.63
C PRO A 316 37.95 -10.79 7.94
N ASN A 317 38.37 -11.74 8.78
CA ASN A 317 39.27 -11.49 9.91
C ASN A 317 40.73 -11.45 9.44
N ARG A 318 41.60 -10.86 10.27
CA ARG A 318 43.03 -10.62 10.00
C ARG A 318 43.88 -11.87 9.75
N ASP A 319 43.43 -13.06 10.14
CA ASP A 319 44.25 -14.29 10.13
C ASP A 319 43.81 -15.34 9.08
N GLY A 320 42.99 -14.97 8.09
CA GLY A 320 42.64 -15.84 6.96
C GLY A 320 41.77 -17.07 7.27
N ARG A 321 41.55 -17.43 8.54
CA ARG A 321 40.56 -18.44 8.97
C ARG A 321 39.24 -17.77 9.35
N ALA A 322 38.17 -18.15 8.64
CA ALA A 322 36.81 -17.72 8.96
C ALA A 322 36.34 -18.44 10.23
N SER A 323 36.27 -17.72 11.35
CA SER A 323 35.52 -18.21 12.51
C SER A 323 34.03 -18.25 12.16
N LEU A 324 33.40 -19.42 12.34
CA LEU A 324 31.95 -19.64 12.17
C LEU A 324 31.11 -18.83 13.19
N SER A 325 31.74 -18.23 14.21
CA SER A 325 31.10 -17.54 15.34
C SER A 325 30.63 -16.10 15.04
N GLY A 326 30.04 -15.86 13.87
CA GLY A 326 29.60 -14.49 13.54
C GLY A 326 28.75 -14.30 12.29
N ARG A 327 28.35 -15.38 11.61
CA ARG A 327 27.44 -15.28 10.45
C ARG A 327 26.08 -15.84 10.86
N PRO A 328 25.00 -15.05 10.90
CA PRO A 328 23.69 -15.57 11.24
C PRO A 328 23.21 -16.42 10.07
N VAL A 329 23.49 -17.73 10.14
CA VAL A 329 22.61 -18.69 9.49
C VAL A 329 21.25 -18.42 10.09
N LEU A 330 20.29 -17.98 9.27
CA LEU A 330 18.92 -17.71 9.70
C LEU A 330 18.23 -19.05 9.97
N SER A 331 18.73 -19.81 10.94
CA SER A 331 18.18 -21.07 11.40
C SER A 331 17.72 -20.89 12.83
N ILE A 332 16.54 -21.42 13.13
CA ILE A 332 16.00 -21.50 14.47
C ILE A 332 16.04 -22.97 14.93
N PRO A 333 16.30 -23.24 16.21
CA PRO A 333 16.22 -24.59 16.74
C PRO A 333 14.77 -25.08 16.82
N GLU A 334 14.58 -26.39 16.94
CA GLU A 334 13.29 -27.00 17.23
C GLU A 334 12.65 -26.39 18.50
N GLY A 335 11.32 -26.25 18.49
CA GLY A 335 10.54 -25.64 19.57
C GLY A 335 10.51 -24.11 19.58
N SER A 336 11.35 -23.45 18.76
CA SER A 336 11.43 -21.99 18.69
C SER A 336 10.13 -21.33 18.24
N LEU A 337 9.83 -20.17 18.81
CA LEU A 337 8.69 -19.34 18.41
C LEU A 337 8.99 -18.63 17.07
N VAL A 338 8.29 -19.01 16.02
CA VAL A 338 8.39 -18.38 14.68
C VAL A 338 7.57 -17.10 14.64
N GLY A 339 6.37 -17.14 15.23
CA GLY A 339 5.41 -16.05 15.24
C GLY A 339 4.17 -16.39 16.05
N TYR A 340 3.23 -15.47 16.12
CA TYR A 340 1.92 -15.70 16.74
C TYR A 340 0.82 -14.94 15.99
N ILE A 341 -0.40 -15.47 16.06
CA ILE A 341 -1.57 -14.89 15.42
C ILE A 341 -2.29 -14.00 16.43
N VAL A 342 -2.47 -12.73 16.07
CA VAL A 342 -3.34 -11.80 16.79
C VAL A 342 -4.76 -11.98 16.26
N PRO A 343 -5.75 -12.31 17.12
CA PRO A 343 -7.14 -12.47 16.69
C PRO A 343 -7.72 -11.13 16.21
N PRO A 344 -8.74 -11.17 15.33
CA PRO A 344 -9.44 -9.94 14.95
C PRO A 344 -10.19 -9.32 16.13
N GLU A 345 -10.31 -8.00 16.13
CA GLU A 345 -11.13 -7.26 17.08
C GLU A 345 -12.54 -7.03 16.49
N PRO A 346 -13.61 -7.15 17.29
CA PRO A 346 -14.97 -6.84 16.84
C PRO A 346 -15.11 -5.33 16.59
N GLY A 347 -15.95 -4.96 15.62
CA GLY A 347 -16.35 -3.57 15.42
C GLY A 347 -17.24 -3.11 16.57
N GLN A 348 -17.16 -1.84 16.92
CA GLN A 348 -18.07 -1.21 17.87
C GLN A 348 -19.09 -0.38 17.11
N PRO A 349 -20.36 -0.78 17.08
CA PRO A 349 -21.41 -0.01 16.44
C PRO A 349 -21.48 1.40 17.02
N GLY A 350 -21.66 2.37 16.13
CA GLY A 350 -21.91 3.75 16.50
C GLY A 350 -23.39 3.99 16.75
N ARG A 351 -23.73 5.20 17.15
CA ARG A 351 -25.11 5.64 17.27
C ARG A 351 -25.26 7.08 16.78
N GLY A 352 -26.12 7.27 15.79
CA GLY A 352 -26.42 8.59 15.24
C GLY A 352 -27.18 9.47 16.23
N VAL A 353 -27.27 10.76 15.93
CA VAL A 353 -28.10 11.72 16.68
C VAL A 353 -29.60 11.41 16.53
N ASP A 354 -29.97 10.66 15.48
CA ASP A 354 -31.31 10.15 15.23
C ASP A 354 -31.65 8.84 15.97
N GLY A 355 -30.74 8.38 16.84
CA GLY A 355 -30.89 7.16 17.62
C GLY A 355 -30.61 5.87 16.83
N ARG A 356 -30.38 5.94 15.51
CA ARG A 356 -30.08 4.77 14.67
C ARG A 356 -28.69 4.21 14.97
N VAL A 357 -28.59 2.88 14.96
CA VAL A 357 -27.30 2.19 15.11
C VAL A 357 -26.53 2.29 13.80
N LEU A 358 -25.32 2.83 13.87
CA LEU A 358 -24.41 2.92 12.73
C LEU A 358 -23.55 1.65 12.71
N PRO A 359 -23.66 0.80 11.67
CA PRO A 359 -22.96 -0.48 11.63
C PRO A 359 -21.44 -0.25 11.56
N ALA A 360 -20.70 -1.00 12.38
CA ALA A 360 -19.25 -1.12 12.28
C ALA A 360 -18.88 -2.45 11.63
N ARG A 361 -17.77 -2.48 10.91
CA ARG A 361 -17.27 -3.73 10.31
C ARG A 361 -16.43 -4.47 11.34
N ASP A 362 -16.65 -5.77 11.46
CA ASP A 362 -15.77 -6.64 12.25
C ASP A 362 -14.43 -6.86 11.54
N GLY A 363 -13.37 -7.00 12.34
CA GLY A 363 -12.07 -7.41 11.84
C GLY A 363 -12.13 -8.82 11.24
N ARG A 364 -11.41 -9.03 10.13
CA ARG A 364 -11.32 -10.35 9.49
C ARG A 364 -10.17 -11.16 10.10
N PRO A 365 -10.34 -12.49 10.29
CA PRO A 365 -9.26 -13.33 10.80
C PRO A 365 -8.10 -13.42 9.79
N ALA A 366 -6.86 -13.46 10.30
CA ALA A 366 -5.70 -13.81 9.49
C ALA A 366 -5.78 -15.28 9.10
N GLN A 367 -5.62 -15.59 7.82
CA GLN A 367 -5.52 -16.97 7.35
C GLN A 367 -4.05 -17.36 7.31
N VAL A 368 -3.67 -18.42 8.02
CA VAL A 368 -2.28 -18.91 7.99
C VAL A 368 -2.27 -20.35 7.51
N ARG A 369 -1.52 -20.60 6.43
CA ARG A 369 -1.19 -21.93 5.93
C ARG A 369 0.15 -22.35 6.52
N TYR A 370 0.18 -23.53 7.11
CA TYR A 370 1.38 -24.09 7.73
C TYR A 370 2.08 -25.01 6.75
N GLY A 371 3.40 -24.87 6.63
CA GLY A 371 4.25 -25.90 6.06
C GLY A 371 4.55 -27.01 7.06
N GLN A 372 5.30 -28.02 6.62
CA GLN A 372 5.55 -29.22 7.43
C GLN A 372 6.50 -28.99 8.62
N GLY A 373 7.23 -27.87 8.64
CA GLY A 373 8.18 -27.54 9.71
C GLY A 373 7.58 -26.71 10.85
N VAL A 374 6.28 -26.43 10.82
CA VAL A 374 5.62 -25.55 11.79
C VAL A 374 4.38 -26.20 12.36
N VAL A 375 4.18 -26.03 13.67
CA VAL A 375 2.95 -26.41 14.37
C VAL A 375 2.35 -25.20 15.06
N ALA A 376 1.02 -25.11 15.03
CA ALA A 376 0.30 -24.12 15.81
C ALA A 376 -0.07 -24.70 17.19
N VAL A 377 0.35 -24.04 18.26
CA VAL A 377 0.05 -24.42 19.64
C VAL A 377 -0.66 -23.28 20.37
N LYS A 378 -1.42 -23.61 21.41
CA LYS A 378 -1.98 -22.60 22.32
C LYS A 378 -0.88 -22.07 23.22
N GLY A 379 -0.58 -20.79 23.11
CA GLY A 379 0.35 -20.08 23.96
C GLY A 379 -0.32 -19.45 25.19
N PRO A 380 0.47 -18.77 26.04
CA PRO A 380 -0.03 -18.05 27.21
C PRO A 380 -1.06 -17.00 26.81
N GLY A 381 -2.17 -16.89 27.57
CA GLY A 381 -3.23 -15.92 27.31
C GLY A 381 -4.12 -16.25 26.11
N GLY A 382 -4.14 -17.52 25.66
CA GLY A 382 -5.05 -17.99 24.60
C GLY A 382 -4.61 -17.62 23.17
N ARG A 383 -3.44 -16.99 23.01
CA ARG A 383 -2.88 -16.65 21.70
C ARG A 383 -2.41 -17.91 20.97
N GLN A 384 -2.59 -17.95 19.65
CA GLN A 384 -2.09 -19.06 18.83
C GLN A 384 -0.64 -18.79 18.43
N GLU A 385 0.29 -19.58 18.96
CA GLU A 385 1.73 -19.50 18.69
C GLU A 385 2.13 -20.48 17.60
N LEU A 386 3.02 -20.07 16.70
CA LEU A 386 3.60 -20.90 15.67
C LEU A 386 5.00 -21.30 16.10
N ARG A 387 5.23 -22.60 16.28
CA ARG A 387 6.50 -23.15 16.75
C ARG A 387 7.16 -24.04 15.71
N ALA A 388 8.48 -23.99 15.68
CA ALA A 388 9.28 -24.85 14.82
C ALA A 388 9.20 -26.31 15.29
N LEU A 389 8.86 -27.23 14.39
CA LEU A 389 8.88 -28.68 14.64
C LEU A 389 10.26 -29.30 14.47
N ARG A 390 11.22 -28.54 13.95
CA ARG A 390 12.58 -28.99 13.66
C ARG A 390 13.50 -27.80 13.52
N GLN A 391 14.81 -28.05 13.63
CA GLN A 391 15.81 -27.04 13.33
C GLN A 391 15.80 -26.69 11.84
N GLY A 392 15.80 -25.39 11.52
CA GLY A 392 15.81 -24.96 10.13
C GLY A 392 15.57 -23.48 9.90
N ARG A 393 15.51 -23.08 8.63
CA ARG A 393 15.27 -21.69 8.23
C ARG A 393 13.78 -21.35 8.23
N PRO A 394 13.34 -20.32 8.97
CA PRO A 394 11.96 -19.87 8.91
C PRO A 394 11.68 -19.20 7.58
N VAL A 395 10.55 -19.56 6.97
CA VAL A 395 10.02 -18.99 5.74
C VAL A 395 8.66 -18.40 6.07
N VAL A 396 8.51 -17.10 5.88
CA VAL A 396 7.23 -16.40 6.03
C VAL A 396 6.95 -15.65 4.74
N GLN A 397 5.85 -16.02 4.09
CA GLN A 397 5.41 -15.42 2.83
C GLN A 397 3.99 -14.93 2.96
N ARG A 398 3.71 -13.74 2.42
CA ARG A 398 2.35 -13.21 2.37
C ARG A 398 1.69 -13.70 1.09
N VAL A 399 0.58 -14.43 1.23
CA VAL A 399 -0.21 -14.97 0.12
C VAL A 399 -1.50 -14.15 0.05
N GLY A 400 -1.52 -13.07 -0.73
CA GLY A 400 -2.67 -12.17 -0.82
C GLY A 400 -2.79 -11.17 0.34
N ARG A 401 -4.01 -10.66 0.60
CA ARG A 401 -4.20 -9.51 1.52
C ARG A 401 -4.15 -9.90 3.01
N LEU A 402 -4.77 -11.01 3.40
CA LEU A 402 -4.87 -11.47 4.80
C LEU A 402 -4.39 -12.91 5.01
N ALA A 403 -3.83 -13.54 3.96
CA ALA A 403 -3.31 -14.89 4.02
C ALA A 403 -1.77 -14.91 4.08
N TRP A 404 -1.24 -15.86 4.84
CA TRP A 404 0.19 -16.07 5.07
C TRP A 404 0.53 -17.54 4.91
N TYR A 405 1.72 -17.83 4.41
CA TYR A 405 2.34 -19.15 4.45
C TYR A 405 3.55 -19.09 5.37
N VAL A 406 3.61 -20.01 6.33
CA VAL A 406 4.67 -20.08 7.35
C VAL A 406 5.22 -21.50 7.41
N ASP A 407 6.52 -21.64 7.23
CA ASP A 407 7.22 -22.92 7.30
C ASP A 407 8.61 -22.80 7.95
N VAL A 408 9.19 -23.92 8.34
CA VAL A 408 10.59 -24.04 8.74
C VAL A 408 11.23 -25.12 7.88
N VAL A 409 12.05 -24.67 6.93
CA VAL A 409 12.77 -25.54 6.01
C VAL A 409 13.94 -26.18 6.76
N PRO A 410 14.04 -27.52 6.82
CA PRO A 410 15.13 -28.21 7.52
C PRO A 410 16.50 -27.69 7.09
N LEU A 411 17.47 -27.70 8.01
CA LEU A 411 18.86 -27.33 7.71
C LEU A 411 19.81 -28.47 8.07
N LEU A 412 20.66 -28.85 7.11
CA LEU A 412 21.79 -29.74 7.32
C LEU A 412 23.10 -28.96 7.22
N VAL A 413 23.95 -29.07 8.25
CA VAL A 413 25.31 -28.54 8.23
C VAL A 413 26.29 -29.70 8.13
N HIS A 414 27.10 -29.71 7.08
CA HIS A 414 28.20 -30.64 6.91
C HIS A 414 29.51 -29.92 7.27
N ASP A 415 30.15 -30.40 8.33
CA ASP A 415 31.41 -29.85 8.82
C ASP A 415 32.60 -30.48 8.10
N GLY A 416 33.32 -29.68 7.30
CA GLY A 416 34.50 -30.10 6.55
C GLY A 416 34.27 -30.27 5.05
N ASP A 417 35.22 -30.96 4.41
CA ASP A 417 35.28 -31.17 2.97
C ASP A 417 34.48 -32.42 2.56
N LEU A 418 33.70 -32.29 1.48
CA LEU A 418 33.03 -33.40 0.82
C LEU A 418 33.90 -33.94 -0.31
N THR A 419 34.20 -35.23 -0.27
CA THR A 419 34.97 -35.98 -1.27
C THR A 419 34.19 -37.23 -1.68
N ALA A 420 34.65 -37.94 -2.71
CA ALA A 420 34.12 -39.25 -3.06
C ALA A 420 34.10 -40.23 -1.86
N ALA A 421 35.05 -40.11 -0.92
CA ALA A 421 35.16 -40.98 0.25
C ALA A 421 34.16 -40.62 1.36
N THR A 422 33.87 -39.33 1.58
CA THR A 422 32.85 -38.90 2.56
C THR A 422 31.43 -39.13 2.04
N GLY A 423 31.27 -39.27 0.72
CA GLY A 423 30.00 -39.52 0.06
C GLY A 423 29.26 -38.25 -0.36
N SER A 424 28.21 -38.43 -1.16
CA SER A 424 27.35 -37.35 -1.65
C SER A 424 26.21 -37.06 -0.68
N VAL A 425 25.84 -35.79 -0.54
CA VAL A 425 24.74 -35.34 0.32
C VAL A 425 23.47 -35.18 -0.51
N ARG A 426 22.36 -35.80 -0.07
CA ARG A 426 21.02 -35.54 -0.59
C ARG A 426 20.10 -35.22 0.57
N PHE A 427 19.49 -34.03 0.57
CA PHE A 427 18.70 -33.54 1.69
C PHE A 427 17.48 -32.73 1.23
N ASP A 428 16.32 -33.01 1.79
CA ASP A 428 15.09 -32.25 1.52
C ASP A 428 15.00 -31.01 2.43
N GLY A 429 15.91 -30.08 2.22
CA GLY A 429 16.05 -28.86 3.00
C GLY A 429 17.24 -28.03 2.53
N ASP A 430 17.64 -27.05 3.32
CA ASP A 430 18.86 -26.27 3.08
C ASP A 430 20.10 -27.07 3.49
N VAL A 431 21.19 -26.95 2.74
CA VAL A 431 22.48 -27.58 3.03
C VAL A 431 23.58 -26.53 3.13
N ILE A 432 24.37 -26.60 4.20
CA ILE A 432 25.58 -25.79 4.38
C ILE A 432 26.78 -26.73 4.41
N VAL A 433 27.79 -26.46 3.60
CA VAL A 433 29.09 -27.14 3.62
C VAL A 433 30.14 -26.13 4.07
N THR A 434 30.82 -26.40 5.18
CA THR A 434 31.83 -25.48 5.73
C THR A 434 33.18 -25.57 5.01
N GLY A 435 33.46 -26.69 4.34
CA GLY A 435 34.64 -26.90 3.52
C GLY A 435 34.39 -26.89 2.01
N ASN A 436 35.21 -27.62 1.28
CA ASN A 436 35.19 -27.77 -0.18
C ASN A 436 34.30 -28.94 -0.62
N VAL A 437 33.87 -28.93 -1.88
CA VAL A 437 33.23 -30.07 -2.55
C VAL A 437 34.14 -30.53 -3.68
N SER A 438 34.84 -31.63 -3.47
CA SER A 438 35.88 -32.16 -4.34
C SER A 438 35.36 -33.23 -5.31
N GLU A 439 36.26 -33.77 -6.11
CA GLU A 439 35.96 -34.74 -7.16
C GLU A 439 35.12 -35.92 -6.66
N GLY A 440 34.09 -36.27 -7.45
CA GLY A 440 33.18 -37.37 -7.19
C GLY A 440 32.10 -37.09 -6.12
N ALA A 441 32.15 -35.94 -5.44
CA ALA A 441 31.11 -35.53 -4.51
C ALA A 441 29.95 -34.77 -5.20
N ALA A 442 28.73 -35.02 -4.75
CA ALA A 442 27.55 -34.28 -5.16
C ALA A 442 26.76 -33.80 -3.94
N VAL A 443 26.25 -32.57 -3.99
CA VAL A 443 25.33 -32.01 -3.01
C VAL A 443 24.02 -31.68 -3.70
N VAL A 444 22.94 -32.32 -3.26
CA VAL A 444 21.60 -32.12 -3.81
C VAL A 444 20.65 -31.71 -2.69
N ALA A 445 20.03 -30.54 -2.83
CA ALA A 445 19.20 -29.93 -1.81
C ALA A 445 17.79 -29.60 -2.33
N GLY A 446 16.75 -29.98 -1.56
CA GLY A 446 15.36 -29.52 -1.75
C GLY A 446 15.15 -28.04 -1.41
N GLY A 447 16.11 -27.42 -0.71
CA GLY A 447 16.17 -26.00 -0.40
C GLY A 447 17.35 -25.30 -1.08
N ARG A 448 18.09 -24.50 -0.31
CA ARG A 448 19.28 -23.73 -0.73
C ARG A 448 20.56 -24.50 -0.44
N ILE A 449 21.63 -24.20 -1.19
CA ILE A 449 22.98 -24.69 -0.90
C ILE A 449 23.90 -23.51 -0.61
N HIS A 450 24.68 -23.60 0.47
CA HIS A 450 25.77 -22.67 0.77
C HIS A 450 27.07 -23.44 0.98
N VAL A 451 28.08 -23.17 0.16
CA VAL A 451 29.43 -23.74 0.28
C VAL A 451 30.40 -22.62 0.62
N TYR A 452 31.06 -22.72 1.76
CA TYR A 452 32.07 -21.74 2.18
C TYR A 452 33.42 -21.94 1.46
N GLY A 453 33.74 -23.17 1.07
CA GLY A 453 34.92 -23.49 0.25
C GLY A 453 34.67 -23.34 -1.26
N GLY A 454 35.51 -24.02 -2.04
CA GLY A 454 35.36 -24.18 -3.48
C GLY A 454 34.65 -25.48 -3.88
N VAL A 455 34.31 -25.59 -5.16
CA VAL A 455 33.80 -26.80 -5.79
C VAL A 455 34.75 -27.17 -6.92
N ASP A 456 35.35 -28.35 -6.83
CA ASP A 456 36.32 -28.86 -7.80
C ASP A 456 35.86 -30.24 -8.29
N HIS A 457 35.62 -30.39 -9.60
CA HIS A 457 35.07 -31.60 -10.22
C HIS A 457 33.77 -32.15 -9.55
N GLY A 458 33.06 -31.28 -8.82
CA GLY A 458 31.87 -31.62 -8.06
C GLY A 458 30.55 -31.21 -8.73
N LEU A 459 29.43 -31.64 -8.13
CA LEU A 459 28.08 -31.27 -8.56
C LEU A 459 27.28 -30.63 -7.41
N LEU A 460 26.74 -29.44 -7.63
CA LEU A 460 25.75 -28.83 -6.74
C LEU A 460 24.41 -28.68 -7.48
N GLU A 461 23.33 -29.22 -6.90
CA GLU A 461 21.96 -29.04 -7.40
C GLU A 461 21.01 -28.61 -6.27
N ALA A 462 20.50 -27.39 -6.32
CA ALA A 462 19.53 -26.88 -5.36
C ALA A 462 18.18 -26.59 -6.02
N ALA A 463 17.08 -26.86 -5.33
CA ALA A 463 15.77 -26.37 -5.75
C ALA A 463 15.63 -24.84 -5.55
N GLY A 464 16.40 -24.26 -4.63
CA GLY A 464 16.51 -22.82 -4.39
C GLY A 464 17.86 -22.24 -4.84
N ASP A 465 18.29 -21.20 -4.13
CA ASP A 465 19.53 -20.47 -4.38
C ASP A 465 20.78 -21.32 -4.08
N VAL A 466 21.87 -21.04 -4.80
CA VAL A 466 23.19 -21.63 -4.54
C VAL A 466 24.21 -20.53 -4.33
N THR A 467 24.97 -20.62 -3.23
CA THR A 467 26.09 -19.72 -2.95
C THR A 467 27.37 -20.54 -2.79
N VAL A 468 28.40 -20.19 -3.54
CA VAL A 468 29.77 -20.73 -3.41
C VAL A 468 30.70 -19.55 -3.19
N GLU A 469 31.32 -19.47 -2.01
CA GLU A 469 32.25 -18.38 -1.70
C GLU A 469 33.59 -18.54 -2.41
N GLY A 470 34.04 -19.78 -2.61
CA GLY A 470 35.26 -20.12 -3.33
C GLY A 470 35.11 -20.21 -4.86
N ALA A 471 36.02 -20.97 -5.45
CA ALA A 471 36.09 -21.21 -6.89
C ALA A 471 35.19 -22.38 -7.33
N VAL A 472 34.62 -22.30 -8.53
CA VAL A 472 33.94 -23.41 -9.21
C VAL A 472 34.85 -23.86 -10.37
N ILE A 473 35.54 -24.98 -10.21
CA ILE A 473 36.56 -25.48 -11.15
C ILE A 473 36.09 -26.82 -11.71
N GLN A 474 35.96 -26.92 -13.03
CA GLN A 474 35.52 -28.15 -13.72
C GLN A 474 34.25 -28.79 -13.13
N ALA A 475 33.42 -27.96 -12.51
CA ALA A 475 32.28 -28.37 -11.71
C ALA A 475 30.98 -27.85 -12.30
N ARG A 476 29.86 -28.44 -11.87
CA ARG A 476 28.52 -28.03 -12.29
C ARG A 476 27.70 -27.54 -11.12
N VAL A 477 27.13 -26.34 -11.26
CA VAL A 477 26.27 -25.72 -10.25
C VAL A 477 24.91 -25.39 -10.87
N VAL A 478 23.83 -25.89 -10.26
CA VAL A 478 22.46 -25.69 -10.73
C VAL A 478 21.59 -25.12 -9.61
N ALA A 479 21.17 -23.86 -9.76
CA ALA A 479 20.22 -23.18 -8.87
C ALA A 479 18.80 -23.19 -9.48
N GLY A 480 17.81 -23.59 -8.70
CA GLY A 480 16.43 -23.74 -9.18
C GLY A 480 16.20 -25.00 -10.02
N ALA A 481 16.87 -26.11 -9.68
CA ALA A 481 16.80 -27.37 -10.42
C ALA A 481 15.36 -27.88 -10.58
N ARG A 482 14.56 -27.85 -9.50
CA ARG A 482 13.14 -28.26 -9.53
C ARG A 482 12.29 -27.34 -10.41
N ALA A 483 12.44 -26.03 -10.26
CA ALA A 483 11.75 -25.04 -11.07
C ALA A 483 12.01 -25.23 -12.57
N ARG A 484 13.29 -25.47 -12.92
CA ARG A 484 13.72 -25.73 -14.29
C ARG A 484 13.13 -27.02 -14.85
N LEU A 485 13.12 -28.09 -14.05
CA LEU A 485 12.50 -29.36 -14.42
C LEU A 485 10.99 -29.15 -14.68
N TYR A 486 10.29 -28.51 -13.76
CA TYR A 486 8.83 -28.32 -13.83
C TYR A 486 8.43 -27.47 -15.04
N GLY A 487 9.19 -26.41 -15.33
CA GLY A 487 9.00 -25.63 -16.56
C GLY A 487 9.15 -26.46 -17.84
N ARG A 488 10.11 -27.40 -17.88
CA ARG A 488 10.31 -28.30 -19.03
C ARG A 488 9.24 -29.39 -19.12
N LEU A 489 8.69 -29.85 -17.99
CA LEU A 489 7.64 -30.86 -17.94
C LEU A 489 6.29 -30.29 -18.40
N ARG A 490 5.95 -29.05 -18.01
CA ARG A 490 4.65 -28.43 -18.27
C ARG A 490 4.20 -28.53 -19.73
N GLY A 491 5.10 -28.26 -20.69
CA GLY A 491 4.79 -28.36 -22.13
C GLY A 491 4.90 -29.76 -22.74
N ARG A 492 5.30 -30.77 -21.97
CA ARG A 492 5.53 -32.15 -22.44
C ARG A 492 4.51 -33.16 -21.90
N LEU A 493 3.92 -32.90 -20.73
CA LEU A 493 2.97 -33.83 -20.11
C LEU A 493 1.64 -33.91 -20.86
N GLU A 494 1.08 -32.78 -21.30
CA GLU A 494 -0.22 -32.76 -21.98
C GLU A 494 -0.23 -33.54 -23.32
N PRO A 495 0.73 -33.34 -24.25
CA PRO A 495 0.81 -34.16 -25.46
C PRO A 495 1.00 -35.66 -25.19
N LEU A 496 1.69 -35.99 -24.09
CA LEU A 496 1.91 -37.38 -23.69
C LEU A 496 0.65 -38.01 -23.10
N GLN A 497 -0.10 -37.27 -22.29
CA GLN A 497 -1.39 -37.71 -21.75
C GLN A 497 -2.39 -37.97 -22.87
N GLU A 498 -2.46 -37.09 -23.86
CA GLU A 498 -3.33 -37.28 -25.02
C GLU A 498 -2.89 -38.50 -25.85
N GLY A 499 -1.57 -38.70 -26.01
CA GLY A 499 -1.00 -39.93 -26.56
C GLY A 499 -1.48 -41.19 -25.83
N ALA A 500 -1.41 -41.21 -24.51
CA ALA A 500 -1.83 -42.33 -23.68
C ALA A 500 -3.35 -42.59 -23.79
N ARG A 501 -4.19 -41.55 -23.84
CA ARG A 501 -5.64 -41.68 -24.08
C ARG A 501 -5.96 -42.27 -25.45
N ARG A 502 -5.20 -41.89 -26.50
CA ARG A 502 -5.34 -42.50 -27.83
C ARG A 502 -5.02 -44.00 -27.82
N ILE A 503 -4.00 -44.42 -27.07
CA ILE A 503 -3.70 -45.86 -26.86
C ILE A 503 -4.87 -46.54 -26.16
N GLN A 504 -5.41 -45.95 -25.09
CA GLN A 504 -6.54 -46.53 -24.35
C GLN A 504 -7.80 -46.66 -25.22
N ALA A 505 -8.09 -45.66 -26.05
CA ALA A 505 -9.19 -45.72 -27.01
C ALA A 505 -8.98 -46.82 -28.06
N ALA A 506 -7.76 -46.98 -28.57
CA ALA A 506 -7.41 -48.05 -29.50
C ALA A 506 -7.56 -49.44 -28.85
N MET A 507 -7.18 -49.60 -27.58
CA MET A 507 -7.40 -50.85 -26.84
C MET A 507 -8.88 -51.20 -26.76
N ARG A 508 -9.74 -50.25 -26.39
CA ARG A 508 -11.20 -50.47 -26.31
C ARG A 508 -11.81 -50.88 -27.65
N LEU A 509 -11.30 -50.34 -28.76
CA LEU A 509 -11.74 -50.73 -30.11
C LEU A 509 -11.32 -52.16 -30.46
N VAL A 510 -10.11 -52.57 -30.08
CA VAL A 510 -9.63 -53.95 -30.26
C VAL A 510 -10.43 -54.92 -29.38
N GLU A 511 -10.67 -54.56 -28.12
CA GLU A 511 -11.46 -55.34 -27.17
C GLU A 511 -12.92 -55.51 -27.60
N GLY A 512 -13.51 -54.50 -28.25
CA GLY A 512 -14.88 -54.53 -28.76
C GLY A 512 -15.06 -55.19 -30.13
N ALA A 513 -13.97 -55.58 -30.81
CA ALA A 513 -14.05 -56.21 -32.13
C ALA A 513 -14.49 -57.68 -32.02
N ALA A 514 -15.47 -58.09 -32.83
CA ALA A 514 -16.02 -59.45 -32.82
C ALA A 514 -14.99 -60.57 -33.09
N SER A 515 -13.86 -60.23 -33.72
CA SER A 515 -12.75 -61.14 -34.01
C SER A 515 -11.82 -61.38 -32.82
N PHE A 516 -11.94 -60.60 -31.73
CA PHE A 516 -11.09 -60.67 -30.56
C PHE A 516 -11.74 -61.56 -29.50
N GLN A 517 -11.25 -62.78 -29.32
CA GLN A 517 -11.82 -63.72 -28.36
C GLN A 517 -11.28 -63.43 -26.94
N ASN A 518 -12.14 -63.49 -25.92
CA ASN A 518 -11.76 -63.35 -24.50
C ASN A 518 -10.60 -64.27 -24.05
N ARG A 519 -10.32 -65.35 -24.80
CA ARG A 519 -9.17 -66.24 -24.58
C ARG A 519 -7.82 -65.58 -24.89
N ASP A 520 -7.76 -64.54 -25.72
CA ASP A 520 -6.52 -63.82 -26.05
C ASP A 520 -6.13 -62.82 -24.95
N ILE A 521 -7.09 -62.10 -24.36
CA ILE A 521 -6.82 -61.24 -23.19
C ILE A 521 -6.34 -62.09 -22.00
N ALA A 522 -6.99 -63.22 -21.73
CA ALA A 522 -6.62 -64.14 -20.66
C ALA A 522 -5.23 -64.80 -20.88
N ARG A 523 -4.73 -64.85 -22.13
CA ARG A 523 -3.44 -65.45 -22.49
C ARG A 523 -2.30 -64.42 -22.60
N PHE A 524 -2.62 -63.15 -22.90
CA PHE A 524 -1.62 -62.11 -23.16
C PHE A 524 -1.58 -60.99 -22.10
N GLY A 525 -2.64 -60.73 -21.34
CA GLY A 525 -2.67 -59.62 -20.37
C GLY A 525 -2.67 -58.22 -21.03
N PRO A 526 -3.19 -57.19 -20.33
CA PRO A 526 -3.38 -55.86 -20.89
C PRO A 526 -2.07 -55.18 -21.34
N GLY A 527 -0.95 -55.46 -20.67
CA GLY A 527 0.35 -54.86 -20.98
C GLY A 527 0.94 -55.28 -22.34
N ARG A 528 0.72 -56.53 -22.80
CA ARG A 528 1.21 -56.97 -24.13
C ARG A 528 0.47 -56.29 -25.28
N LEU A 529 -0.83 -56.02 -25.10
CA LEU A 529 -1.60 -55.28 -26.10
C LEU A 529 -1.12 -53.83 -26.20
N VAL A 530 -0.86 -53.19 -25.05
CA VAL A 530 -0.25 -51.85 -25.01
C VAL A 530 1.08 -51.86 -25.75
N ARG A 531 1.95 -52.84 -25.46
CA ARG A 531 3.25 -52.99 -26.13
C ARG A 531 3.12 -53.07 -27.65
N LEU A 532 2.25 -53.95 -28.16
CA LEU A 532 2.02 -54.11 -29.60
C LEU A 532 1.54 -52.81 -30.25
N LEU A 533 0.58 -52.13 -29.62
CA LEU A 533 0.06 -50.86 -30.11
C LEU A 533 1.14 -49.77 -30.13
N VAL A 534 1.97 -49.70 -29.08
CA VAL A 534 3.09 -48.76 -29.00
C VAL A 534 4.13 -49.01 -30.09
N ASP A 535 4.56 -50.27 -30.26
CA ASP A 535 5.61 -50.65 -31.22
C ASP A 535 5.16 -50.47 -32.69
N MET A 536 3.86 -50.68 -32.97
CA MET A 536 3.31 -50.60 -34.32
C MET A 536 2.77 -49.22 -34.70
N LYS A 537 2.01 -48.55 -33.81
CA LYS A 537 1.19 -47.36 -34.15
C LYS A 537 1.48 -46.12 -33.32
N PHE A 538 2.07 -46.24 -32.12
CA PHE A 538 2.26 -45.12 -31.20
C PHE A 538 3.73 -44.88 -30.81
N ARG A 539 4.64 -45.01 -31.78
CA ARG A 539 6.08 -44.73 -31.57
C ARG A 539 6.35 -43.30 -31.12
N ASP A 540 5.54 -42.35 -31.57
CA ASP A 540 5.59 -40.94 -31.13
C ASP A 540 5.34 -40.79 -29.63
N VAL A 541 4.39 -41.57 -29.08
CA VAL A 541 4.08 -41.59 -27.65
C VAL A 541 5.25 -42.17 -26.87
N GLN A 542 5.87 -43.25 -27.37
CA GLN A 542 7.06 -43.85 -26.77
C GLN A 542 8.25 -42.87 -26.73
N GLU A 543 8.48 -42.12 -27.81
CA GLU A 543 9.54 -41.11 -27.85
C GLU A 543 9.27 -39.95 -26.89
N ARG A 544 8.03 -39.50 -26.77
CA ARG A 544 7.62 -38.51 -25.77
C ARG A 544 7.81 -39.02 -24.36
N ALA A 545 7.44 -40.28 -24.08
CA ALA A 545 7.67 -40.92 -22.78
C ALA A 545 9.17 -40.98 -22.45
N ARG A 546 10.03 -41.41 -23.40
CA ARG A 546 11.49 -41.39 -23.25
C ARG A 546 12.02 -39.98 -22.96
N SER A 547 11.49 -38.98 -23.65
CA SER A 547 11.90 -37.59 -23.46
C SER A 547 11.57 -37.06 -22.06
N VAL A 548 10.39 -37.38 -21.53
CA VAL A 548 10.00 -37.01 -20.16
C VAL A 548 10.76 -37.83 -19.13
N HIS A 549 10.88 -39.15 -19.32
CA HIS A 549 11.62 -40.04 -18.43
C HIS A 549 13.09 -39.60 -18.29
N ARG A 550 13.76 -39.23 -19.39
CA ARG A 550 15.14 -38.68 -19.34
C ARG A 550 15.25 -37.41 -18.50
N LEU A 551 14.26 -36.53 -18.54
CA LEU A 551 14.25 -35.33 -17.70
C LEU A 551 14.11 -35.68 -16.21
N LEU A 552 13.21 -36.60 -15.88
CA LEU A 552 12.99 -37.06 -14.50
C LEU A 552 14.21 -37.84 -13.97
N ALA A 553 14.85 -38.65 -14.80
CA ALA A 553 16.05 -39.42 -14.44
C ALA A 553 17.29 -38.53 -14.24
N ALA A 554 17.38 -37.42 -14.98
CA ALA A 554 18.47 -36.46 -14.83
C ALA A 554 18.36 -35.63 -13.54
N HIS A 555 17.16 -35.48 -12.98
CA HIS A 555 16.96 -34.75 -11.73
C HIS A 555 17.27 -35.64 -10.52
N ARG A 556 18.19 -35.19 -9.66
CA ARG A 556 18.63 -35.95 -8.48
C ARG A 556 17.95 -35.52 -7.18
N GLY A 557 17.22 -34.40 -7.21
CA GLY A 557 16.58 -33.81 -6.04
C GLY A 557 15.21 -34.41 -5.71
N PRO A 558 14.65 -34.06 -4.55
CA PRO A 558 13.31 -34.48 -4.15
C PRO A 558 12.26 -33.87 -5.09
N LEU A 559 11.25 -34.67 -5.43
CA LEU A 559 10.12 -34.28 -6.26
C LEU A 559 8.83 -34.35 -5.46
N ASP A 560 7.91 -33.44 -5.76
CA ASP A 560 6.57 -33.48 -5.21
C ASP A 560 5.83 -34.76 -5.64
N PRO A 561 4.98 -35.36 -4.77
CA PRO A 561 4.41 -36.69 -4.99
C PRO A 561 3.73 -36.91 -6.36
N PRO A 562 2.93 -35.95 -6.90
CA PRO A 562 2.31 -36.13 -8.21
C PRO A 562 3.32 -36.30 -9.36
N VAL A 563 4.48 -35.61 -9.27
CA VAL A 563 5.52 -35.70 -10.30
C VAL A 563 6.39 -36.94 -10.10
N GLU A 564 6.68 -37.31 -8.85
CA GLU A 564 7.44 -38.52 -8.54
C GLU A 564 6.67 -39.79 -8.96
N ALA A 565 5.35 -39.80 -8.83
CA ALA A 565 4.47 -40.90 -9.27
C ALA A 565 4.62 -41.22 -10.77
N LEU A 566 5.07 -40.28 -11.59
CA LEU A 566 5.32 -40.51 -13.01
C LEU A 566 6.58 -41.34 -13.30
N ARG A 567 7.52 -41.44 -12.35
CA ARG A 567 8.86 -41.96 -12.61
C ARG A 567 8.83 -43.43 -13.09
N GLN A 568 8.10 -44.29 -12.38
CA GLN A 568 7.99 -45.72 -12.72
C GLN A 568 7.16 -45.95 -14.00
N PRO A 569 5.92 -45.45 -14.13
CA PRO A 569 5.11 -45.69 -15.33
C PRO A 569 5.76 -45.17 -16.62
N LEU A 570 6.46 -44.03 -16.55
CA LEU A 570 7.18 -43.50 -17.71
C LEU A 570 8.45 -44.29 -18.04
N ALA A 571 9.10 -44.91 -17.06
CA ALA A 571 10.24 -45.80 -17.31
C ALA A 571 9.79 -47.04 -18.10
N GLU A 572 8.68 -47.65 -17.71
CA GLU A 572 8.08 -48.81 -18.40
C GLU A 572 7.62 -48.46 -19.81
N LEU A 573 6.90 -47.34 -19.98
CA LEU A 573 6.44 -46.89 -21.30
C LEU A 573 7.59 -46.47 -22.22
N ALA A 574 8.66 -45.87 -21.67
CA ALA A 574 9.84 -45.46 -22.43
C ALA A 574 10.69 -46.65 -22.91
N GLY A 575 10.72 -47.72 -22.10
CA GLY A 575 11.48 -48.95 -22.34
C GLY A 575 10.59 -50.07 -22.85
N THR A 576 10.56 -51.16 -22.08
CA THR A 576 9.76 -52.35 -22.37
C THR A 576 8.52 -52.36 -21.50
N VAL A 577 7.35 -52.23 -22.12
CA VAL A 577 6.06 -52.34 -21.43
C VAL A 577 5.88 -53.76 -20.91
N GLY A 578 5.75 -53.91 -19.58
CA GLY A 578 5.53 -55.19 -18.91
C GLY A 578 4.07 -55.64 -18.98
N ASP A 579 3.82 -56.92 -18.69
CA ASP A 579 2.48 -57.54 -18.80
C ASP A 579 1.42 -56.89 -17.88
N GLY A 580 1.85 -56.31 -16.75
CA GLY A 580 1.00 -55.65 -15.75
C GLY A 580 0.92 -54.12 -15.87
N PHE A 581 1.30 -53.55 -17.02
CA PHE A 581 1.32 -52.09 -17.19
C PHE A 581 -0.07 -51.45 -17.03
N ASP A 582 -0.19 -50.58 -16.03
CA ASP A 582 -1.43 -49.85 -15.72
C ASP A 582 -1.53 -48.56 -16.54
N LEU A 583 -2.03 -48.68 -17.77
CA LEU A 583 -2.29 -47.53 -18.64
C LEU A 583 -3.32 -46.53 -18.05
N PRO A 584 -4.47 -46.97 -17.47
CA PRO A 584 -5.38 -46.07 -16.76
C PRO A 584 -4.69 -45.29 -15.63
N GLY A 585 -3.89 -45.96 -14.80
CA GLY A 585 -3.11 -45.34 -13.72
C GLY A 585 -2.11 -44.31 -14.24
N LEU A 586 -1.40 -44.60 -15.34
CA LEU A 586 -0.53 -43.61 -15.99
C LEU A 586 -1.31 -42.38 -16.46
N ILE A 587 -2.48 -42.55 -17.09
CA ILE A 587 -3.31 -41.43 -17.57
C ILE A 587 -3.77 -40.55 -16.41
N ALA A 588 -4.17 -41.17 -15.28
CA ALA A 588 -4.54 -40.47 -14.06
C ALA A 588 -3.35 -39.70 -13.48
N ALA A 589 -2.20 -40.36 -13.30
CA ALA A 589 -0.99 -39.75 -12.78
C ALA A 589 -0.49 -38.58 -13.66
N LEU A 590 -0.55 -38.71 -14.98
CA LEU A 590 -0.22 -37.62 -15.91
C LEU A 590 -1.17 -36.42 -15.73
N GLY A 591 -2.46 -36.68 -15.49
CA GLY A 591 -3.46 -35.65 -15.22
C GLY A 591 -3.22 -34.95 -13.89
N GLU A 592 -2.97 -35.71 -12.84
CA GLU A 592 -2.64 -35.18 -11.50
C GLU A 592 -1.36 -34.33 -11.53
N ALA A 593 -0.31 -34.83 -12.18
CA ALA A 593 0.94 -34.10 -12.34
C ALA A 593 0.75 -32.82 -13.17
N ALA A 594 -0.01 -32.87 -14.26
CA ALA A 594 -0.30 -31.69 -15.08
C ALA A 594 -1.09 -30.63 -14.29
N ALA A 595 -2.15 -31.05 -13.59
CA ALA A 595 -2.94 -30.17 -12.73
C ALA A 595 -2.10 -29.56 -11.60
N PHE A 596 -1.26 -30.39 -10.96
CA PHE A 596 -0.30 -29.93 -9.95
C PHE A 596 0.64 -28.87 -10.54
N LEU A 597 1.24 -29.11 -11.71
CA LEU A 597 2.17 -28.15 -12.34
C LEU A 597 1.49 -26.86 -12.86
N GLN A 598 0.18 -26.87 -13.09
CA GLN A 598 -0.59 -25.67 -13.42
C GLN A 598 -0.88 -24.84 -12.17
N TRP A 599 -1.19 -25.50 -11.04
CA TRP A 599 -1.43 -24.84 -9.76
C TRP A 599 -0.15 -24.43 -9.04
N PHE A 600 0.97 -25.08 -9.35
CA PHE A 600 2.29 -24.75 -8.82
C PHE A 600 2.68 -23.37 -9.34
N GLU A 601 2.45 -22.36 -8.50
CA GLU A 601 2.92 -21.01 -8.69
C GLU A 601 4.43 -21.08 -8.96
N THR A 602 4.87 -20.55 -10.11
CA THR A 602 6.26 -20.71 -10.56
C THR A 602 7.17 -20.29 -9.41
N PRO A 603 7.99 -21.20 -8.86
CA PRO A 603 8.74 -20.92 -7.65
C PRO A 603 9.66 -19.75 -7.95
N ALA A 604 9.89 -18.92 -6.94
CA ALA A 604 10.68 -17.70 -7.11
C ALA A 604 12.00 -18.04 -7.83
N PRO A 605 12.40 -17.24 -8.85
CA PRO A 605 13.60 -17.51 -9.62
C PRO A 605 14.82 -17.61 -8.71
N ALA A 606 15.53 -18.73 -8.79
CA ALA A 606 16.66 -19.01 -7.91
C ALA A 606 17.95 -18.38 -8.45
N THR A 607 18.75 -17.80 -7.57
CA THR A 607 20.01 -17.13 -7.90
C THR A 607 21.20 -18.03 -7.58
N ALA A 608 22.19 -18.06 -8.49
CA ALA A 608 23.51 -18.63 -8.20
C ALA A 608 24.52 -17.50 -7.96
N THR A 609 25.20 -17.53 -6.82
CA THR A 609 26.30 -16.60 -6.49
C THR A 609 27.58 -17.39 -6.34
N VAL A 610 28.59 -17.08 -7.15
CA VAL A 610 29.87 -17.81 -7.17
C VAL A 610 31.04 -16.83 -7.16
N GLY A 611 32.10 -17.14 -6.42
CA GLY A 611 33.29 -16.27 -6.35
C GLY A 611 34.05 -16.20 -7.68
N TYR A 612 34.27 -17.34 -8.31
CA TYR A 612 35.07 -17.52 -9.51
C TYR A 612 34.63 -18.78 -10.27
N VAL A 613 34.72 -18.81 -11.61
CA VAL A 613 34.39 -19.99 -12.41
C VAL A 613 35.49 -20.29 -13.44
N HIS A 614 35.98 -21.53 -13.46
CA HIS A 614 36.99 -21.99 -14.41
C HIS A 614 36.61 -23.36 -15.00
N ASN A 615 36.48 -23.46 -16.32
CA ASN A 615 36.04 -24.69 -17.01
C ASN A 615 34.72 -25.28 -16.44
N GLY A 616 33.91 -24.46 -15.78
CA GLY A 616 32.72 -24.88 -15.05
C GLY A 616 31.42 -24.51 -15.77
N VAL A 617 30.32 -25.13 -15.33
CA VAL A 617 28.96 -24.86 -15.81
C VAL A 617 28.11 -24.35 -14.66
N VAL A 618 27.56 -23.14 -14.79
CA VAL A 618 26.65 -22.56 -13.79
C VAL A 618 25.33 -22.23 -14.44
N GLU A 619 24.25 -22.78 -13.90
CA GLU A 619 22.89 -22.65 -14.42
C GLU A 619 21.97 -22.14 -13.31
N ALA A 620 21.20 -21.09 -13.57
CA ALA A 620 20.24 -20.54 -12.62
C ALA A 620 18.92 -20.17 -13.30
N THR A 621 17.80 -20.47 -12.66
CA THR A 621 16.47 -20.02 -13.17
C THR A 621 16.25 -18.52 -13.03
N GLY A 622 16.93 -17.88 -12.07
CA GLY A 622 16.95 -16.44 -11.86
C GLY A 622 18.22 -15.79 -12.36
N ALA A 623 18.99 -15.21 -11.46
CA ALA A 623 20.23 -14.50 -11.76
C ALA A 623 21.48 -15.36 -11.50
N ILE A 624 22.57 -15.06 -12.21
CA ILE A 624 23.91 -15.50 -11.85
C ILE A 624 24.74 -14.27 -11.48
N ARG A 625 25.42 -14.34 -10.34
CA ARG A 625 26.36 -13.32 -9.87
C ARG A 625 27.74 -13.95 -9.71
N VAL A 626 28.71 -13.43 -10.43
CA VAL A 626 30.10 -13.86 -10.35
C VAL A 626 30.95 -12.74 -9.74
N GLY A 627 31.82 -13.12 -8.80
CA GLY A 627 32.75 -12.23 -8.12
C GLY A 627 33.80 -11.58 -9.02
N PRO A 628 34.72 -10.80 -8.41
CA PRO A 628 35.69 -9.97 -9.13
C PRO A 628 36.78 -10.77 -9.86
N ALA A 629 37.00 -12.04 -9.48
CA ALA A 629 37.92 -12.92 -10.21
C ALA A 629 37.40 -13.30 -11.61
N GLY A 630 36.10 -13.12 -11.88
CA GLY A 630 35.52 -13.32 -13.20
C GLY A 630 35.33 -14.79 -13.57
N THR A 631 35.35 -15.07 -14.87
CA THR A 631 35.13 -16.42 -15.43
C THR A 631 36.07 -16.73 -16.57
N TYR A 632 36.55 -17.98 -16.61
CA TYR A 632 37.47 -18.47 -17.62
C TYR A 632 36.95 -19.78 -18.21
N HIS A 633 36.75 -19.83 -19.53
CA HIS A 633 36.30 -21.01 -20.26
C HIS A 633 35.00 -21.63 -19.69
N ALA A 634 34.11 -20.78 -19.14
CA ALA A 634 32.93 -21.22 -18.43
C ALA A 634 31.67 -21.16 -19.30
N ARG A 635 30.66 -21.95 -18.94
CA ARG A 635 29.30 -21.81 -19.49
C ARG A 635 28.36 -21.34 -18.40
N LEU A 636 27.84 -20.12 -18.54
CA LEU A 636 26.85 -19.54 -17.66
C LEU A 636 25.50 -19.44 -18.37
N TRP A 637 24.43 -19.88 -17.72
CA TRP A 637 23.07 -19.71 -18.22
C TRP A 637 22.12 -19.25 -17.11
N ALA A 638 21.50 -18.08 -17.30
CA ALA A 638 20.54 -17.52 -16.36
C ALA A 638 19.17 -17.27 -17.02
N GLY A 639 18.08 -17.61 -16.34
CA GLY A 639 16.74 -17.28 -16.82
C GLY A 639 16.47 -15.77 -16.86
N GLU A 640 17.12 -14.99 -15.99
CA GLU A 640 16.93 -13.52 -15.93
C GLU A 640 18.19 -12.75 -16.31
N ARG A 641 19.21 -12.74 -15.44
CA ARG A 641 20.38 -11.88 -15.59
C ARG A 641 21.67 -12.59 -15.24
N VAL A 642 22.73 -12.40 -16.02
CA VAL A 642 24.10 -12.68 -15.59
C VAL A 642 24.82 -11.37 -15.29
N SER A 643 25.48 -11.31 -14.12
CA SER A 643 26.35 -10.20 -13.73
C SER A 643 27.72 -10.73 -13.35
N VAL A 644 28.76 -10.34 -14.08
CA VAL A 644 30.16 -10.69 -13.78
C VAL A 644 30.92 -9.43 -13.41
N GLN A 645 31.48 -9.40 -12.20
CA GLN A 645 32.26 -8.25 -11.71
C GLN A 645 33.70 -8.23 -12.23
N GLY A 646 34.22 -9.38 -12.66
CA GLY A 646 35.55 -9.55 -13.26
C GLY A 646 35.53 -9.73 -14.78
N PRO A 647 36.66 -10.18 -15.36
CA PRO A 647 36.77 -10.49 -16.77
C PRO A 647 36.04 -11.78 -17.16
N VAL A 648 35.53 -11.82 -18.39
CA VAL A 648 34.92 -13.02 -19.00
C VAL A 648 35.78 -13.47 -20.18
N VAL A 649 36.65 -14.44 -19.92
CA VAL A 649 37.65 -14.94 -20.89
C VAL A 649 37.25 -16.32 -21.39
N GLY A 650 36.80 -16.40 -22.64
CA GLY A 650 36.36 -17.63 -23.25
C GLY A 650 35.02 -18.17 -22.70
N GLY A 651 34.40 -19.05 -23.49
CA GLY A 651 33.15 -19.70 -23.12
C GLY A 651 31.91 -18.88 -23.47
N THR A 652 30.79 -19.21 -22.83
CA THR A 652 29.46 -18.70 -23.21
C THR A 652 28.71 -18.17 -21.99
N VAL A 653 28.27 -16.92 -22.06
CA VAL A 653 27.44 -16.28 -21.03
C VAL A 653 26.08 -15.94 -21.62
N GLU A 654 25.05 -16.62 -21.16
CA GLU A 654 23.69 -16.47 -21.69
C GLU A 654 22.71 -16.06 -20.58
N ALA A 655 21.83 -15.10 -20.89
CA ALA A 655 20.77 -14.68 -19.97
C ALA A 655 19.44 -14.40 -20.67
N GLY A 656 18.30 -14.67 -20.04
CA GLY A 656 17.00 -14.35 -20.65
C GLY A 656 16.79 -12.85 -20.91
N ARG A 657 17.12 -11.98 -19.94
CA ARG A 657 16.86 -10.53 -20.00
C ARG A 657 18.11 -9.66 -20.14
N ALA A 658 19.18 -9.97 -19.39
CA ALA A 658 20.36 -9.09 -19.40
C ALA A 658 21.69 -9.80 -19.09
N VAL A 659 22.74 -9.41 -19.81
CA VAL A 659 24.13 -9.78 -19.48
C VAL A 659 24.91 -8.52 -19.18
N HIS A 660 25.42 -8.40 -17.96
CA HIS A 660 26.27 -7.30 -17.52
C HIS A 660 27.65 -7.85 -17.16
N VAL A 661 28.68 -7.40 -17.85
CA VAL A 661 30.07 -7.82 -17.61
C VAL A 661 30.96 -6.59 -17.52
N LEU A 662 31.99 -6.64 -16.67
CA LEU A 662 32.94 -5.54 -16.57
C LEU A 662 33.87 -5.56 -17.79
N GLU A 663 34.43 -6.72 -18.09
CA GLU A 663 35.32 -6.96 -19.24
C GLU A 663 34.92 -8.25 -19.95
N ALA A 664 34.87 -8.22 -21.29
CA ALA A 664 34.49 -9.37 -22.11
C ALA A 664 35.56 -9.68 -23.16
N GLY A 665 35.96 -10.94 -23.22
CA GLY A 665 36.97 -11.42 -24.16
C GLY A 665 38.41 -11.18 -23.69
N SER A 666 39.32 -11.53 -24.57
CA SER A 666 40.77 -11.34 -24.46
C SER A 666 41.34 -11.21 -25.88
N THR A 667 42.53 -10.63 -26.00
CA THR A 667 43.24 -10.51 -27.28
C THR A 667 43.77 -11.85 -27.81
N ALA A 668 44.11 -12.77 -26.90
CA ALA A 668 44.45 -14.15 -27.21
C ALA A 668 43.24 -15.05 -26.90
N LEU A 669 42.85 -15.90 -27.86
CA LEU A 669 41.75 -16.87 -27.81
C LEU A 669 41.58 -17.57 -26.44
N PRO A 670 40.37 -18.01 -26.07
CA PRO A 670 39.25 -18.36 -26.96
C PRO A 670 38.13 -17.34 -27.07
N ALA A 671 37.32 -17.53 -28.12
CA ALA A 671 36.15 -16.71 -28.39
C ALA A 671 35.18 -16.69 -27.18
N THR A 672 34.82 -15.48 -26.75
CA THR A 672 33.79 -15.23 -25.75
C THR A 672 32.46 -14.95 -26.43
N VAL A 673 31.40 -15.62 -25.99
CA VAL A 673 30.03 -15.38 -26.45
C VAL A 673 29.20 -14.76 -25.34
N LEU A 674 28.61 -13.60 -25.59
CA LEU A 674 27.58 -12.99 -24.74
C LEU A 674 26.25 -13.07 -25.46
N ALA A 675 25.25 -13.71 -24.86
CA ALA A 675 23.94 -13.89 -25.46
C ALA A 675 22.81 -13.46 -24.53
N VAL A 676 21.78 -12.86 -25.12
CA VAL A 676 20.50 -12.59 -24.45
C VAL A 676 19.32 -13.03 -25.30
N GLY A 677 18.18 -13.30 -24.64
CA GLY A 677 16.90 -13.53 -25.31
C GLY A 677 16.41 -12.32 -26.10
N GLU A 678 15.29 -12.50 -26.81
CA GLU A 678 14.65 -11.40 -27.54
C GLU A 678 14.29 -10.24 -26.60
N GLY A 679 14.55 -9.01 -27.04
CA GLY A 679 14.34 -7.81 -26.22
C GLY A 679 15.36 -7.60 -25.09
N GLY A 680 16.30 -8.53 -24.89
CA GLY A 680 17.33 -8.44 -23.86
C GLY A 680 18.41 -7.40 -24.13
N ILE A 681 19.23 -7.13 -23.12
CA ILE A 681 20.31 -6.13 -23.17
C ILE A 681 21.65 -6.74 -22.73
N ILE A 682 22.68 -6.57 -23.55
CA ILE A 682 24.07 -6.84 -23.22
C ILE A 682 24.76 -5.52 -22.88
N ARG A 683 25.48 -5.48 -21.75
CA ARG A 683 26.34 -4.37 -21.34
C ARG A 683 27.73 -4.91 -20.98
N ALA A 684 28.76 -4.32 -21.57
CA ALA A 684 30.15 -4.56 -21.21
C ALA A 684 30.86 -3.23 -20.95
N GLY A 685 31.60 -3.11 -19.84
CA GLY A 685 32.45 -1.94 -19.61
C GLY A 685 33.57 -1.85 -20.65
N TYR A 686 34.16 -2.99 -20.98
CA TYR A 686 35.09 -3.16 -22.09
C TYR A 686 34.84 -4.51 -22.78
N ALA A 687 34.85 -4.53 -24.10
CA ALA A 687 34.75 -5.75 -24.90
C ALA A 687 35.89 -5.78 -25.91
N HIS A 688 36.68 -6.86 -25.89
CA HIS A 688 37.76 -7.10 -26.84
C HIS A 688 37.21 -7.43 -28.24
N GLU A 689 38.08 -7.39 -29.23
CA GLU A 689 37.77 -7.94 -30.56
C GLU A 689 37.43 -9.44 -30.48
N ASN A 690 36.75 -9.95 -31.52
CA ASN A 690 36.32 -11.34 -31.62
C ASN A 690 35.29 -11.82 -30.58
N VAL A 691 34.81 -10.95 -29.70
CA VAL A 691 33.64 -11.24 -28.84
C VAL A 691 32.38 -11.36 -29.72
N TRP A 692 31.64 -12.44 -29.52
CA TRP A 692 30.36 -12.67 -30.18
C TRP A 692 29.23 -12.15 -29.31
N LEU A 693 28.35 -11.35 -29.91
CA LEU A 693 27.18 -10.77 -29.27
C LEU A 693 25.94 -11.34 -29.95
N ARG A 694 25.05 -11.99 -29.17
CA ARG A 694 23.80 -12.56 -29.67
C ARG A 694 22.60 -11.99 -28.94
N VAL A 695 21.59 -11.52 -29.69
CA VAL A 695 20.31 -11.02 -29.15
C VAL A 695 19.19 -11.68 -29.93
N GLY A 696 18.46 -12.60 -29.30
CA GLY A 696 17.54 -13.51 -30.00
C GLY A 696 18.29 -14.31 -31.08
N GLU A 697 17.74 -14.35 -32.29
CA GLU A 697 18.34 -15.05 -33.44
C GLU A 697 19.49 -14.27 -34.11
N ARG A 698 19.70 -13.00 -33.74
CA ARG A 698 20.72 -12.16 -34.37
C ARG A 698 22.05 -12.29 -33.65
N GLN A 699 23.12 -12.51 -34.40
CA GLN A 699 24.49 -12.56 -33.87
C GLN A 699 25.45 -11.68 -34.66
N ARG A 700 26.44 -11.12 -33.97
CA ARG A 700 27.51 -10.32 -34.57
C ARG A 700 28.82 -10.52 -33.81
N ARG A 701 29.92 -10.65 -34.54
CA ARG A 701 31.28 -10.60 -33.98
C ARG A 701 31.79 -9.16 -33.94
N LEU A 702 32.43 -8.77 -32.85
CA LEU A 702 33.16 -7.50 -32.79
C LEU A 702 34.44 -7.59 -33.62
N ALA A 703 34.61 -6.65 -34.55
CA ALA A 703 35.82 -6.55 -35.37
C ALA A 703 36.95 -5.79 -34.66
N GLU A 704 36.59 -4.88 -33.76
CA GLU A 704 37.51 -4.02 -33.01
C GLU A 704 37.03 -3.95 -31.55
N PRO A 705 37.93 -3.68 -30.59
CA PRO A 705 37.54 -3.50 -29.19
C PRO A 705 36.62 -2.29 -28.99
N ARG A 706 35.75 -2.36 -27.97
CA ARG A 706 34.76 -1.33 -27.64
C ARG A 706 34.67 -1.11 -26.14
N ALA A 707 34.84 0.13 -25.70
CA ALA A 707 34.48 0.57 -24.35
C ALA A 707 32.98 0.93 -24.27
N ASP A 708 32.39 0.79 -23.08
CA ASP A 708 31.00 1.11 -22.76
C ASP A 708 29.98 0.49 -23.74
N LEU A 709 30.23 -0.76 -24.13
CA LEU A 709 29.41 -1.49 -25.08
C LEU A 709 28.00 -1.70 -24.51
N ARG A 710 26.98 -1.33 -25.30
CA ARG A 710 25.58 -1.62 -25.03
C ARG A 710 24.90 -2.11 -26.31
N VAL A 711 24.30 -3.30 -26.25
CA VAL A 711 23.59 -3.93 -27.38
C VAL A 711 22.24 -4.44 -26.89
N GLY A 712 21.14 -4.11 -27.59
CA GLY A 712 19.79 -4.54 -27.23
C GLY A 712 18.68 -3.71 -27.90
N SER A 713 17.43 -4.13 -27.70
CA SER A 713 16.25 -3.48 -28.27
C SER A 713 16.03 -2.10 -27.64
N GLY A 714 16.37 -1.05 -28.40
CA GLY A 714 16.14 0.35 -28.02
C GLY A 714 17.40 1.19 -28.06
N THR A 715 18.01 1.34 -29.23
CA THR A 715 18.61 2.57 -29.78
C THR A 715 19.45 2.21 -31.01
N ASN A 716 18.82 2.26 -32.19
CA ASN A 716 19.55 2.56 -33.41
C ASN A 716 19.95 4.05 -33.33
N ARG A 717 21.06 4.35 -32.68
CA ARG A 717 21.76 5.61 -32.88
C ARG A 717 23.24 5.28 -32.98
N PRO A 718 23.91 5.55 -34.11
CA PRO A 718 25.35 5.39 -34.17
C PRO A 718 25.97 6.29 -33.10
N PRO A 719 26.93 5.81 -32.28
CA PRO A 719 27.67 6.69 -31.40
C PRO A 719 28.41 7.71 -32.28
N GLY A 720 28.18 8.99 -32.03
CA GLY A 720 28.96 10.07 -32.66
C GLY A 720 30.45 9.93 -32.32
N PRO A 721 31.34 10.56 -33.10
CA PRO A 721 32.78 10.43 -32.91
C PRO A 721 33.17 10.85 -31.48
N VAL A 722 33.86 9.96 -30.77
CA VAL A 722 34.39 10.19 -29.43
C VAL A 722 35.60 11.11 -29.57
N LYS A 723 35.58 12.26 -28.89
CA LYS A 723 36.77 13.10 -28.71
C LYS A 723 37.77 12.36 -27.83
N ASP A 724 38.99 12.21 -28.34
CA ASP A 724 40.14 11.70 -27.60
C ASP A 724 40.27 12.35 -26.23
N ARG A 725 40.30 11.51 -25.19
CA ARG A 725 40.89 11.86 -23.90
C ARG A 725 42.04 10.89 -23.66
N PRO A 726 43.22 11.38 -23.27
CA PRO A 726 44.39 10.54 -23.10
C PRO A 726 44.19 9.56 -21.94
N ALA A 727 44.69 8.34 -22.15
CA ALA A 727 44.71 7.26 -21.17
C ALA A 727 45.41 7.69 -19.88
N LYS A 728 44.82 7.39 -18.72
CA LYS A 728 45.54 7.44 -17.44
C LYS A 728 46.41 6.19 -17.35
N ALA A 729 47.72 6.41 -17.33
CA ALA A 729 48.71 5.38 -17.04
C ALA A 729 48.47 4.77 -15.66
N TYR A 730 48.37 3.44 -15.61
CA TYR A 730 48.60 2.66 -14.39
C TYR A 730 50.08 2.22 -14.39
N PRO A 731 50.75 2.15 -13.22
CA PRO A 731 52.17 1.84 -13.14
C PRO A 731 52.45 0.36 -13.46
N ASP A 732 53.51 0.15 -14.24
CA ASP A 732 54.02 -1.16 -14.67
C ASP A 732 54.39 -2.07 -13.49
N THR A 733 53.95 -3.32 -13.58
CA THR A 733 54.36 -4.43 -12.72
C THR A 733 55.65 -5.03 -13.28
N THR A 734 56.76 -4.85 -12.57
CA THR A 734 58.03 -5.48 -12.92
C THR A 734 57.93 -6.99 -12.73
N MET A 735 58.20 -7.74 -13.79
CA MET A 735 58.36 -9.19 -13.81
C MET A 735 59.58 -9.62 -13.00
N ALA A 736 59.41 -10.58 -12.09
CA ALA A 736 60.52 -11.34 -11.50
C ALA A 736 60.64 -12.67 -12.24
N SER A 737 61.71 -12.81 -13.01
CA SER A 737 62.14 -14.05 -13.68
C SER A 737 62.59 -15.11 -12.65
N PRO A 738 62.32 -16.41 -12.87
CA PRO A 738 62.97 -17.48 -12.10
C PRO A 738 64.35 -17.81 -12.70
N VAL A 739 65.36 -17.81 -11.83
CA VAL A 739 66.74 -18.23 -12.13
C VAL A 739 66.83 -19.75 -12.16
N SER A 740 67.45 -20.28 -13.22
CA SER A 740 67.82 -21.68 -13.42
C SER A 740 69.27 -21.96 -13.00
N GLY A 741 69.50 -23.14 -12.37
CA GLY A 741 70.80 -23.84 -12.27
C GLY A 741 71.54 -23.61 -10.95
N HIS A 742 72.19 -24.58 -10.28
CA HIS A 742 72.62 -25.96 -10.55
C HIS A 742 73.01 -26.59 -9.19
N GLY A 743 73.03 -27.92 -9.06
CA GLY A 743 73.85 -28.57 -8.01
C GLY A 743 73.37 -29.94 -7.53
N ALA A 744 73.95 -31.00 -8.09
CA ALA A 744 73.87 -32.37 -7.58
C ALA A 744 74.77 -32.58 -6.33
N ALA A 745 74.36 -33.51 -5.45
CA ALA A 745 75.17 -34.46 -4.65
C ALA A 745 74.51 -34.73 -3.29
N GLY A 746 74.32 -36.01 -2.95
CA GLY A 746 73.86 -36.49 -1.64
C GLY A 746 72.72 -37.48 -1.73
#